data_AF-A0A2G3Q317-F1
#
_entry.id   AF-A0A2G3Q317-F1
#
_cell.length_a   1.000
_cell.length_b   1.000
_cell.length_c   1.000
_cell.angle_alpha   90.00
_cell.angle_beta   90.00
_cell.angle_gamma   90.00
#
_symmetry.space_group_name_H-M   'P 1'
#
loop_
_entity.id
_entity.type
_entity.pdbx_description
1 polymer ?
#
loop_
_entity_poly.entity_id
_entity_poly.type
_entity_poly.pdbx_seq_one_letter_code
_entity_poly.pdbx_strand_id
1 'polypeptide(L)'
;MKKCNHTLVKNMSFRKRIVSLVLVIVLILSPSQVYAAKSYSDPELARAVTLGLGTYRSDNPAVTYEQFMGMIDRTVKLANKSKLAGWKAKFTNARKSKKVMTRFEGMMIVLNAANTLGGDYAEFYTNWSNINDKIGEKVWDEIDKIDNPYKYIPNHYPYGGVGFENDKYIYEWDDCGVAYRYAFGRVSLYSGKTLFDYDTAKNSMRPDNKLLYTEALLAALRLYDSSESVFPVTERVQNADDIIILNKAEERKQAILGSPTTVTVTGTKYYVSNSGNDNNDGLSPNKPWATLEKIRWALDNQIIKKGDGVFLERGGLWRGSIMCWGVDGVTYSAYGEGKKPRIYGSPENGAGEEKWFLWYDKKGVKIWKFYKDISDCGGIVFNDGQSYATRVFSYWNGKEALSCKDYKTKFNIASELANDLQFYSTFDMSRYQIPFGVHNVDSNGSIYLRCDKGNPGVLYKSIEFQSSVQPAAGYTGIIFGGNNIVIDNICVMYRSTMGLDRSGGNNITYQNCEVAWIGGGSHIIGAGAASDEPWLSAYSEPFVPTSGEGIRLEGNNNKAINNYVHDCFDGGITVEFDYFDTAWNCNGMTIDGNLIERCVSGVLVGEHYEDTEAGNAGKIKFSGINITDNYIMYSGYGWSSSKHYNTWIDKMYDGNAITWWEGPLWNNGGTVSNNVLYKAKYSLVQFGAIGKNRPVFSGNVYAQNNNGVIAYISPTNDRIGKTAFKNIDNYKAKVIIQDYLGDKTAKVLPPSW
;
A
#
# COMPACT_ATOMS: atom_id res chain seq x y z
N MET A 1 -47.06 -28.90 54.68
CA MET A 1 -48.03 -27.97 55.32
C MET A 1 -47.68 -26.53 54.96
N LYS A 2 -48.67 -25.78 54.44
CA LYS A 2 -48.84 -24.30 54.39
C LYS A 2 -47.64 -23.42 53.95
N LYS A 3 -47.70 -22.85 52.74
CA LYS A 3 -48.24 -21.51 52.36
C LYS A 3 -47.29 -20.33 52.64
N CYS A 4 -46.76 -19.80 51.53
CA CYS A 4 -46.58 -18.39 51.13
C CYS A 4 -46.00 -17.37 52.13
N ASN A 5 -44.94 -16.68 51.69
CA ASN A 5 -44.94 -15.21 51.68
C ASN A 5 -44.22 -14.64 50.44
N HIS A 6 -45.04 -14.29 49.45
CA HIS A 6 -44.71 -13.49 48.28
C HIS A 6 -44.68 -11.99 48.65
N THR A 7 -43.52 -11.42 48.99
CA THR A 7 -43.46 -9.94 49.15
C THR A 7 -42.09 -9.28 48.95
N LEU A 8 -41.15 -9.89 48.23
CA LEU A 8 -39.82 -9.25 48.00
C LEU A 8 -39.38 -9.13 46.53
N VAL A 9 -40.07 -9.77 45.58
CA VAL A 9 -39.64 -9.77 44.16
C VAL A 9 -40.31 -8.67 43.31
N LYS A 10 -41.44 -8.09 43.75
CA LYS A 10 -42.14 -7.05 42.97
C LYS A 10 -41.53 -5.64 43.09
N ASN A 11 -40.81 -5.32 44.18
CA ASN A 11 -40.27 -3.97 44.39
C ASN A 11 -38.91 -3.71 43.69
N MET A 12 -38.13 -4.74 43.38
CA MET A 12 -36.89 -4.58 42.61
C MET A 12 -37.12 -4.37 41.10
N SER A 13 -38.18 -4.97 40.56
CA SER A 13 -38.58 -4.81 39.15
C SER A 13 -39.12 -3.40 38.86
N PHE A 14 -39.89 -2.83 39.79
CA PHE A 14 -40.46 -1.49 39.63
C PHE A 14 -39.41 -0.38 39.76
N ARG A 15 -38.43 -0.52 40.68
CA ARG A 15 -37.31 0.43 40.79
C ARG A 15 -36.36 0.36 39.59
N LYS A 16 -36.09 -0.82 39.01
CA LYS A 16 -35.30 -0.93 37.76
C LYS A 16 -36.03 -0.36 36.55
N ARG A 17 -37.36 -0.50 36.47
CA ARG A 17 -38.16 0.13 35.42
C ARG A 17 -38.27 1.65 35.57
N ILE A 18 -38.38 2.19 36.79
CA ILE A 18 -38.38 3.65 37.01
C ILE A 18 -37.00 4.24 36.75
N VAL A 19 -35.90 3.59 37.17
CA VAL A 19 -34.54 4.07 36.86
C VAL A 19 -34.24 3.98 35.35
N SER A 20 -34.76 2.96 34.66
CA SER A 20 -34.64 2.87 33.19
C SER A 20 -35.54 3.86 32.46
N LEU A 21 -36.75 4.15 32.96
CA LEU A 21 -37.64 5.15 32.37
C LEU A 21 -37.16 6.58 32.64
N VAL A 22 -36.56 6.84 33.81
CA VAL A 22 -35.93 8.13 34.14
C VAL A 22 -34.61 8.30 33.38
N LEU A 23 -33.80 7.25 33.16
CA LEU A 23 -32.65 7.35 32.24
C LEU A 23 -33.07 7.55 30.79
N VAL A 24 -34.14 6.90 30.33
CA VAL A 24 -34.67 7.07 28.97
C VAL A 24 -35.32 8.45 28.80
N ILE A 25 -36.04 8.97 29.81
CA ILE A 25 -36.62 10.32 29.77
C ILE A 25 -35.54 11.41 29.95
N VAL A 26 -34.48 11.17 30.73
CA VAL A 26 -33.32 12.08 30.81
C VAL A 26 -32.46 12.00 29.53
N LEU A 27 -32.39 10.86 28.83
CA LEU A 27 -31.75 10.78 27.50
C LEU A 27 -32.61 11.39 26.37
N ILE A 28 -33.94 11.45 26.53
CA ILE A 28 -34.86 12.08 25.58
C ILE A 28 -35.09 13.58 25.86
N LEU A 29 -34.88 14.05 27.10
CA LEU A 29 -35.05 15.46 27.52
C LEU A 29 -33.77 16.17 27.93
N SER A 30 -32.61 15.50 27.90
CA SER A 30 -31.35 16.23 27.78
C SER A 30 -31.40 16.91 26.41
N PRO A 31 -31.17 18.23 26.31
CA PRO A 31 -30.73 18.78 25.06
C PRO A 31 -29.33 18.17 24.83
N SER A 32 -29.27 16.97 24.25
CA SER A 32 -28.27 16.73 23.25
C SER A 32 -28.34 17.97 22.38
N GLN A 33 -27.27 18.76 22.38
CA GLN A 33 -27.08 19.75 21.34
C GLN A 33 -27.08 18.94 20.05
N VAL A 34 -28.27 18.71 19.51
CA VAL A 34 -28.52 18.69 18.10
C VAL A 34 -27.99 20.06 17.68
N TYR A 35 -26.68 20.10 17.40
CA TYR A 35 -26.15 21.05 16.45
C TYR A 35 -27.01 20.78 15.23
N ALA A 36 -28.09 21.55 15.08
CA ALA A 36 -28.71 21.77 13.80
C ALA A 36 -27.52 22.14 12.93
N ALA A 37 -27.11 21.20 12.06
CA ALA A 37 -25.97 21.38 11.21
C ALA A 37 -26.27 22.63 10.40
N LYS A 38 -25.70 23.78 10.79
CA LYS A 38 -25.69 24.96 9.95
C LYS A 38 -25.07 24.47 8.66
N SER A 39 -25.84 24.44 7.58
CA SER A 39 -25.31 24.16 6.26
C SER A 39 -24.47 25.36 5.87
N TYR A 40 -23.19 25.34 6.24
CA TYR A 40 -22.22 26.27 5.71
C TYR A 40 -22.02 25.92 4.23
N SER A 41 -22.14 26.92 3.34
CA SER A 41 -21.87 26.72 1.91
C SER A 41 -20.38 26.47 1.63
N ASP A 42 -19.50 26.85 2.57
CA ASP A 42 -18.05 26.64 2.51
C ASP A 42 -17.60 25.58 3.55
N PRO A 43 -17.14 24.40 3.10
CA PRO A 43 -16.61 23.35 3.97
C PRO A 43 -15.41 23.78 4.83
N GLU A 44 -14.55 24.67 4.34
CA GLU A 44 -13.42 25.18 5.14
C GLU A 44 -13.93 26.02 6.30
N LEU A 45 -14.92 26.88 6.05
CA LEU A 45 -15.51 27.72 7.09
C LEU A 45 -16.23 26.90 8.16
N ALA A 46 -16.96 25.85 7.74
CA ALA A 46 -17.59 24.89 8.65
C ALA A 46 -16.55 24.24 9.57
N ARG A 47 -15.44 23.79 8.98
CA ARG A 47 -14.34 23.13 9.69
C ARG A 47 -13.65 24.08 10.67
N ALA A 48 -13.35 25.31 10.26
CA ALA A 48 -12.72 26.30 11.13
C ALA A 48 -13.56 26.61 12.38
N VAL A 49 -14.87 26.77 12.21
CA VAL A 49 -15.80 27.00 13.31
C VAL A 49 -15.92 25.75 14.20
N THR A 50 -16.00 24.56 13.61
CA THR A 50 -16.08 23.28 14.35
C THR A 50 -14.84 23.02 15.20
N LEU A 51 -13.65 23.35 14.68
CA LEU A 51 -12.40 23.29 15.43
C LEU A 51 -12.27 24.40 16.48
N GLY A 52 -13.21 25.35 16.53
CA GLY A 52 -13.23 26.45 17.48
C GLY A 52 -12.24 27.57 17.19
N LEU A 53 -11.69 27.65 15.97
CA LEU A 53 -10.73 28.70 15.59
C LEU A 53 -11.35 30.10 15.63
N GLY A 54 -12.66 30.19 15.37
CA GLY A 54 -13.44 31.42 15.39
C GLY A 54 -14.94 31.13 15.33
N THR A 55 -15.72 32.16 15.06
CA THR A 55 -17.18 32.07 14.90
C THR A 55 -17.58 32.57 13.52
N TYR A 56 -18.64 32.04 12.93
CA TYR A 56 -19.14 32.56 11.66
C TYR A 56 -19.65 34.00 11.80
N ARG A 57 -19.27 34.87 10.86
CA ARG A 57 -19.64 36.28 10.82
C ARG A 57 -20.08 36.69 9.41
N SER A 58 -21.38 36.91 9.22
CA SER A 58 -21.94 37.31 7.91
C SER A 58 -21.54 38.72 7.48
N ASP A 59 -21.21 39.59 8.44
CA ASP A 59 -20.75 40.97 8.22
C ASP A 59 -19.28 41.06 7.78
N ASN A 60 -18.52 39.95 7.89
CA ASN A 60 -17.13 39.77 7.46
C ASN A 60 -16.22 41.03 7.63
N PRO A 61 -16.12 41.59 8.85
CA PRO A 61 -15.39 42.83 9.06
C PRO A 61 -13.87 42.62 8.94
N ALA A 62 -13.11 43.71 8.84
CA ALA A 62 -11.67 43.65 8.97
C ALA A 62 -11.25 43.23 10.40
N VAL A 63 -10.15 42.48 10.53
CA VAL A 63 -9.67 41.98 11.83
C VAL A 63 -8.59 42.86 12.43
N THR A 64 -8.55 42.88 13.77
CA THR A 64 -7.47 43.49 14.54
C THR A 64 -6.35 42.50 14.84
N TYR A 65 -5.17 43.00 15.24
CA TYR A 65 -4.08 42.16 15.74
C TYR A 65 -4.48 41.25 16.89
N GLU A 66 -5.19 41.78 17.90
CA GLU A 66 -5.71 41.00 19.02
C GLU A 66 -6.59 39.83 18.55
N GLN A 67 -7.49 40.09 17.59
CA GLN A 67 -8.40 39.07 17.07
C GLN A 67 -7.65 37.97 16.30
N PHE A 68 -6.75 38.34 15.39
CA PHE A 68 -6.05 37.34 14.58
C PHE A 68 -5.02 36.55 15.39
N MET A 69 -4.29 37.19 16.32
CA MET A 69 -3.43 36.49 17.28
C MET A 69 -4.23 35.47 18.10
N GLY A 70 -5.45 35.80 18.50
CA GLY A 70 -6.35 34.89 19.19
C GLY A 70 -6.78 33.68 18.35
N MET A 71 -6.94 33.84 17.03
CA MET A 71 -7.18 32.70 16.11
C MET A 71 -5.94 31.81 16.00
N ILE A 72 -4.76 32.41 15.81
CA ILE A 72 -3.49 31.68 15.68
C ILE A 72 -3.09 30.97 16.99
N ASP A 73 -3.40 31.54 18.16
CA ASP A 73 -3.25 30.84 19.44
C ASP A 73 -4.01 29.51 19.46
N ARG A 74 -5.21 29.48 18.88
CA ARG A 74 -6.01 28.25 18.81
C ARG A 74 -5.41 27.28 17.80
N THR A 75 -4.95 27.76 16.65
CA THR A 75 -4.19 26.95 15.67
C THR A 75 -2.97 26.30 16.32
N VAL A 76 -2.11 27.07 16.99
CA VAL A 76 -0.90 26.53 17.65
C VAL A 76 -1.28 25.56 18.76
N LYS A 77 -2.32 25.85 19.55
CA LYS A 77 -2.80 24.95 20.61
C LYS A 77 -3.27 23.60 20.05
N LEU A 78 -4.01 23.62 18.94
CA LEU A 78 -4.54 22.41 18.29
C LEU A 78 -3.41 21.60 17.64
N ALA A 79 -2.49 22.27 16.95
CA ALA A 79 -1.35 21.63 16.30
C ALA A 79 -0.39 21.02 17.32
N ASN A 80 0.04 21.80 18.32
CA ASN A 80 0.91 21.34 19.38
C ASN A 80 0.79 22.21 20.64
N LYS A 81 0.00 21.74 21.61
CA LYS A 81 -0.24 22.44 22.88
C LYS A 81 1.04 22.83 23.62
N SER A 82 2.14 22.07 23.49
CA SER A 82 3.42 22.38 24.15
C SER A 82 4.07 23.66 23.62
N LYS A 83 3.81 24.03 22.35
CA LYS A 83 4.37 25.22 21.71
C LYS A 83 3.61 26.51 22.03
N LEU A 84 2.39 26.40 22.58
CA LEU A 84 1.51 27.54 22.83
C LEU A 84 2.11 28.59 23.78
N ALA A 85 2.80 28.16 24.84
CA ALA A 85 3.40 29.08 25.80
C ALA A 85 4.50 29.93 25.15
N GLY A 86 5.39 29.30 24.38
CA GLY A 86 6.43 29.98 23.61
C GLY A 86 5.86 30.92 22.55
N TRP A 87 4.82 30.49 21.84
CA TRP A 87 4.09 31.35 20.89
C TRP A 87 3.50 32.60 21.58
N LYS A 88 2.83 32.42 22.72
CA LYS A 88 2.18 33.51 23.46
C LYS A 88 3.15 34.54 24.03
N ALA A 89 4.40 34.16 24.27
CA ALA A 89 5.44 35.09 24.70
C ALA A 89 5.90 36.05 23.58
N LYS A 90 5.65 35.73 22.30
CA LYS A 90 6.01 36.58 21.16
C LYS A 90 4.99 37.71 20.95
N PHE A 91 5.47 38.85 20.46
CA PHE A 91 4.66 39.98 19.95
C PHE A 91 3.63 40.54 20.95
N THR A 92 4.03 40.75 22.21
CA THR A 92 3.15 41.20 23.30
C THR A 92 2.34 42.46 22.96
N ASN A 93 2.91 43.39 22.20
CA ASN A 93 2.24 44.62 21.77
C ASN A 93 1.17 44.35 20.70
N ALA A 94 1.44 43.47 19.75
CA ALA A 94 0.48 43.06 18.72
C ALA A 94 -0.74 42.42 19.38
N ARG A 95 -0.52 41.53 20.35
CA ARG A 95 -1.57 40.77 21.05
C ARG A 95 -2.61 41.62 21.79
N LYS A 96 -2.27 42.87 22.13
CA LYS A 96 -3.15 43.83 22.82
C LYS A 96 -3.69 44.92 21.88
N SER A 97 -3.28 44.91 20.62
CA SER A 97 -3.58 45.98 19.67
C SER A 97 -4.94 45.77 19.00
N LYS A 98 -5.79 46.80 19.10
CA LYS A 98 -7.06 46.90 18.38
C LYS A 98 -6.91 47.56 17.00
N LYS A 99 -5.69 47.83 16.53
CA LYS A 99 -5.43 48.31 15.16
C LYS A 99 -5.89 47.24 14.17
N VAL A 100 -6.65 47.64 13.17
CA VAL A 100 -7.00 46.80 12.01
C VAL A 100 -5.73 46.50 11.21
N MET A 101 -5.53 45.23 10.86
CA MET A 101 -4.33 44.80 10.13
C MET A 101 -4.56 44.67 8.62
N THR A 102 -3.47 44.72 7.87
CA THR A 102 -3.43 44.33 6.46
C THR A 102 -3.23 42.83 6.28
N ARG A 103 -3.41 42.34 5.06
CA ARG A 103 -3.13 40.94 4.70
C ARG A 103 -1.66 40.60 4.88
N PHE A 104 -0.75 41.50 4.53
CA PHE A 104 0.69 41.31 4.71
C PHE A 104 1.08 41.14 6.18
N GLU A 105 0.58 42.00 7.07
CA GLU A 105 0.81 41.86 8.51
C GLU A 105 0.28 40.50 9.03
N GLY A 106 -0.81 40.00 8.44
CA GLY A 106 -1.31 38.64 8.68
C GLY A 106 -0.36 37.53 8.19
N MET A 107 0.22 37.67 6.99
CA MET A 107 1.20 36.71 6.44
C MET A 107 2.43 36.58 7.35
N MET A 108 2.95 37.71 7.85
CA MET A 108 4.07 37.75 8.79
C MET A 108 3.77 36.99 10.09
N ILE A 109 2.54 37.13 10.63
CA ILE A 109 2.10 36.39 11.82
C ILE A 109 2.02 34.89 11.54
N VAL A 110 1.49 34.49 10.39
CA VAL A 110 1.35 33.08 9.99
C VAL A 110 2.72 32.41 9.82
N LEU A 111 3.68 33.06 9.16
CA LEU A 111 5.06 32.56 9.07
C LEU A 111 5.68 32.35 10.46
N ASN A 112 5.54 33.34 11.35
CA ASN A 112 6.11 33.24 12.69
C ASN A 112 5.45 32.13 13.54
N ALA A 113 4.17 31.85 13.31
CA ALA A 113 3.47 30.73 13.93
C ALA A 113 4.00 29.40 13.40
N ALA A 114 4.20 29.27 12.08
CA ALA A 114 4.83 28.11 11.45
C ALA A 114 6.24 27.86 12.02
N ASN A 115 7.07 28.90 12.14
CA ASN A 115 8.40 28.81 12.77
C ASN A 115 8.35 28.37 14.23
N THR A 116 7.27 28.71 14.95
CA THR A 116 7.11 28.31 16.34
C THR A 116 6.69 26.84 16.46
N LEU A 117 5.88 26.35 15.51
CA LEU A 117 5.52 24.94 15.41
C LEU A 117 6.72 24.09 14.98
N GLY A 118 7.48 24.55 13.99
CA GLY A 118 8.63 23.87 13.40
C GLY A 118 8.25 22.63 12.59
N GLY A 119 9.25 21.85 12.18
CA GLY A 119 9.03 20.66 11.35
C GLY A 119 8.41 21.01 10.00
N ASP A 120 7.48 20.17 9.52
CA ASP A 120 6.88 20.34 8.20
C ASP A 120 6.08 21.63 8.05
N TYR A 121 5.55 22.23 9.13
CA TYR A 121 4.88 23.53 9.06
C TYR A 121 5.76 24.62 8.44
N ALA A 122 7.07 24.59 8.66
CA ALA A 122 7.98 25.65 8.21
C ALA A 122 8.61 25.37 6.82
N GLU A 123 8.01 24.49 6.01
CA GLU A 123 8.47 24.16 4.65
C GLU A 123 7.48 24.66 3.59
N PHE A 124 7.94 24.93 2.37
CA PHE A 124 7.03 25.04 1.23
C PHE A 124 6.46 23.66 0.84
N TYR A 125 5.27 23.64 0.25
CA TYR A 125 4.58 22.43 -0.19
C TYR A 125 4.16 22.49 -1.67
N THR A 126 4.17 23.67 -2.29
CA THR A 126 3.84 23.83 -3.71
C THR A 126 4.90 24.66 -4.41
N ASN A 127 4.93 24.61 -5.73
CA ASN A 127 5.79 25.46 -6.53
C ASN A 127 5.35 26.93 -6.42
N TRP A 128 5.94 27.65 -5.45
CA TRP A 128 5.66 29.06 -5.17
C TRP A 128 6.19 29.98 -6.29
N SER A 129 7.24 29.59 -7.02
CA SER A 129 7.87 30.47 -8.02
C SER A 129 6.89 30.85 -9.13
N ASN A 130 6.02 29.93 -9.57
CA ASN A 130 5.04 30.22 -10.61
C ASN A 130 4.11 31.41 -10.28
N ILE A 131 3.62 31.48 -9.03
CA ILE A 131 2.76 32.59 -8.60
C ILE A 131 3.61 33.85 -8.39
N ASN A 132 4.79 33.70 -7.79
CA ASN A 132 5.73 34.79 -7.59
C ASN A 132 6.08 35.49 -8.92
N ASP A 133 6.49 34.73 -9.93
CA ASP A 133 6.90 35.23 -11.24
C ASP A 133 5.75 35.88 -11.99
N LYS A 134 4.54 35.31 -11.84
CA LYS A 134 3.32 35.88 -12.43
C LYS A 134 2.96 37.24 -11.83
N ILE A 135 3.16 37.41 -10.52
CA ILE A 135 2.91 38.69 -9.85
C ILE A 135 4.04 39.68 -10.17
N GLY A 136 5.29 39.23 -10.09
CA GLY A 136 6.49 40.04 -10.29
C GLY A 136 6.75 41.02 -9.14
N GLU A 137 7.69 41.95 -9.37
CA GLU A 137 8.19 42.89 -8.36
C GLU A 137 7.16 43.91 -7.86
N LYS A 138 6.02 44.06 -8.54
CA LYS A 138 4.97 45.02 -8.15
C LYS A 138 4.38 44.78 -6.75
N VAL A 139 4.58 43.59 -6.19
CA VAL A 139 4.16 43.28 -4.81
C VAL A 139 4.84 44.21 -3.80
N TRP A 140 6.09 44.60 -4.06
CA TRP A 140 6.84 45.46 -3.15
C TRP A 140 6.24 46.87 -3.14
N ASP A 141 5.79 47.38 -4.29
CA ASP A 141 5.03 48.64 -4.36
C ASP A 141 3.72 48.59 -3.57
N GLU A 142 3.09 47.42 -3.46
CA GLU A 142 1.89 47.24 -2.63
C GLU A 142 2.25 47.21 -1.14
N ILE A 143 3.33 46.51 -0.75
CA ILE A 143 3.80 46.47 0.65
C ILE A 143 4.28 47.85 1.13
N ASP A 144 4.95 48.62 0.28
CA ASP A 144 5.47 49.95 0.60
C ASP A 144 4.36 50.99 0.87
N LYS A 145 3.12 50.73 0.44
CA LYS A 145 1.95 51.57 0.78
C LYS A 145 1.49 51.39 2.23
N ILE A 146 1.91 50.33 2.90
CA ILE A 146 1.46 50.01 4.24
C ILE A 146 2.19 50.92 5.23
N ASP A 147 1.43 51.63 6.08
CA ASP A 147 2.02 52.48 7.11
C ASP A 147 2.65 51.64 8.23
N ASN A 148 3.99 51.66 8.26
CA ASN A 148 4.85 51.02 9.25
C ASN A 148 4.46 49.55 9.51
N PRO A 149 4.57 48.67 8.49
CA PRO A 149 4.09 47.28 8.55
C PRO A 149 4.84 46.44 9.60
N TYR A 150 6.06 46.86 9.96
CA TYR A 150 6.94 46.16 10.89
C TYR A 150 6.82 46.63 12.35
N LYS A 151 5.90 47.57 12.63
CA LYS A 151 5.70 48.15 13.98
C LYS A 151 5.47 47.09 15.07
N TYR A 152 4.69 46.07 14.74
CA TYR A 152 4.26 45.05 15.71
C TYR A 152 4.94 43.70 15.52
N ILE A 153 5.36 43.40 14.28
CA ILE A 153 6.06 42.18 13.88
C ILE A 153 7.34 42.61 13.14
N PRO A 154 8.52 42.53 13.77
CA PRO A 154 9.76 42.97 13.14
C PRO A 154 10.11 42.16 11.89
N ASN A 155 10.85 42.78 10.97
CA ASN A 155 11.43 42.16 9.79
C ASN A 155 12.94 42.07 9.96
N HIS A 156 13.50 40.87 9.86
CA HIS A 156 14.94 40.63 9.99
C HIS A 156 15.54 40.27 8.64
N TYR A 157 16.77 40.72 8.40
CA TYR A 157 17.59 40.33 7.26
C TYR A 157 18.97 39.85 7.74
N PRO A 158 19.44 38.66 7.33
CA PRO A 158 18.68 37.66 6.57
C PRO A 158 17.57 37.02 7.43
N TYR A 159 16.66 36.29 6.79
CA TYR A 159 15.68 35.44 7.45
C TYR A 159 16.37 34.52 8.48
N GLY A 160 15.92 34.59 9.73
CA GLY A 160 16.52 33.87 10.86
C GLY A 160 15.61 32.82 11.48
N GLY A 161 14.51 32.47 10.82
CA GLY A 161 13.58 31.45 11.31
C GLY A 161 14.08 30.02 11.10
N VAL A 162 13.27 29.05 11.53
CA VAL A 162 13.57 27.61 11.37
C VAL A 162 12.87 27.06 10.13
N GLY A 163 13.39 25.97 9.55
CA GLY A 163 12.81 25.29 8.38
C GLY A 163 13.37 25.75 7.04
N PHE A 164 12.65 25.42 5.97
CA PHE A 164 13.00 25.68 4.58
C PHE A 164 14.32 25.03 4.16
N GLU A 165 14.58 23.84 4.68
CA GLU A 165 15.85 23.12 4.46
C GLU A 165 16.09 22.82 2.97
N ASN A 166 15.02 22.81 2.16
CA ASN A 166 15.05 22.51 0.73
C ASN A 166 15.19 23.75 -0.17
N ASP A 167 15.09 24.97 0.37
CA ASP A 167 15.07 26.21 -0.40
C ASP A 167 16.33 27.06 -0.14
N LYS A 168 17.35 26.87 -0.98
CA LYS A 168 18.68 27.49 -0.82
C LYS A 168 18.66 29.02 -0.82
N TYR A 169 17.66 29.64 -1.44
CA TYR A 169 17.55 31.09 -1.59
C TYR A 169 16.93 31.81 -0.38
N ILE A 170 16.34 31.07 0.57
CA ILE A 170 15.58 31.70 1.66
C ILE A 170 16.46 32.56 2.58
N TYR A 171 17.72 32.19 2.77
CA TYR A 171 18.67 32.93 3.59
C TYR A 171 19.21 34.20 2.89
N GLU A 172 18.83 34.42 1.62
CA GLU A 172 19.09 35.68 0.89
C GLU A 172 17.91 36.65 0.98
N TRP A 173 16.81 36.26 1.63
CA TRP A 173 15.62 37.10 1.82
C TRP A 173 15.49 37.53 3.27
N ASP A 174 14.69 38.57 3.49
CA ASP A 174 14.21 38.96 4.82
C ASP A 174 12.92 38.21 5.20
N ASP A 175 12.46 38.38 6.44
CA ASP A 175 11.21 37.76 6.90
C ASP A 175 10.01 38.16 6.02
N CYS A 176 10.00 39.40 5.48
CA CYS A 176 9.00 39.89 4.53
C CYS A 176 8.93 39.02 3.27
N GLY A 177 10.08 38.81 2.62
CA GLY A 177 10.18 38.04 1.39
C GLY A 177 9.80 36.57 1.58
N VAL A 178 10.13 36.00 2.74
CA VAL A 178 9.73 34.63 3.10
C VAL A 178 8.23 34.57 3.40
N ALA A 179 7.68 35.52 4.17
CA ALA A 179 6.27 35.49 4.57
C ALA A 179 5.33 35.63 3.36
N TYR A 180 5.68 36.50 2.42
CA TYR A 180 4.95 36.64 1.16
C TYR A 180 4.88 35.32 0.40
N ARG A 181 6.04 34.69 0.15
CA ARG A 181 6.10 33.41 -0.59
C ARG A 181 5.44 32.28 0.17
N TYR A 182 5.58 32.23 1.49
CA TYR A 182 4.95 31.22 2.34
C TYR A 182 3.43 31.27 2.31
N ALA A 183 2.84 32.46 2.14
CA ALA A 183 1.39 32.65 2.05
C ALA A 183 0.73 31.87 0.89
N PHE A 184 1.48 31.59 -0.19
CA PHE A 184 1.02 30.81 -1.34
C PHE A 184 1.91 29.61 -1.69
N GLY A 185 3.06 29.48 -1.03
CA GLY A 185 3.96 28.32 -1.13
C GLY A 185 3.59 27.19 -0.20
N ARG A 186 2.62 27.40 0.71
CA ARG A 186 2.05 26.38 1.59
C ARG A 186 0.55 26.24 1.33
N VAL A 187 0.04 25.01 1.43
CA VAL A 187 -1.38 24.69 1.23
C VAL A 187 -1.95 23.89 2.40
N SER A 188 -3.27 23.96 2.56
CA SER A 188 -4.02 23.04 3.42
C SER A 188 -4.09 21.65 2.79
N LEU A 189 -3.74 20.61 3.54
CA LEU A 189 -3.92 19.21 3.12
C LEU A 189 -5.40 18.79 3.13
N TYR A 190 -6.27 19.59 3.75
CA TYR A 190 -7.71 19.41 3.69
C TYR A 190 -8.27 19.95 2.37
N SER A 191 -8.00 21.20 2.02
CA SER A 191 -8.65 21.88 0.88
C SER A 191 -7.82 21.96 -0.40
N GLY A 192 -6.50 21.74 -0.32
CA GLY A 192 -5.56 21.99 -1.41
C GLY A 192 -5.33 23.48 -1.69
N LYS A 193 -5.96 24.39 -0.94
CA LYS A 193 -5.82 25.84 -1.14
C LYS A 193 -4.64 26.41 -0.37
N THR A 194 -4.07 27.48 -0.93
CA THR A 194 -2.99 28.26 -0.32
C THR A 194 -3.42 28.92 0.99
N LEU A 195 -2.48 29.22 1.88
CA LEU A 195 -2.79 29.86 3.17
C LEU A 195 -3.55 31.19 2.98
N PHE A 196 -3.20 31.94 1.94
CA PHE A 196 -3.93 33.13 1.49
C PHE A 196 -4.34 32.99 0.03
N ASP A 197 -5.57 33.38 -0.30
CA ASP A 197 -6.06 33.32 -1.68
C ASP A 197 -5.40 34.39 -2.57
N TYR A 198 -4.93 33.95 -3.75
CA TYR A 198 -4.45 34.80 -4.84
C TYR A 198 -5.61 35.42 -5.62
N ASP A 199 -5.59 36.75 -5.82
CA ASP A 199 -6.58 37.46 -6.63
C ASP A 199 -6.16 37.41 -8.10
N THR A 200 -6.79 36.52 -8.86
CA THR A 200 -6.51 36.32 -10.29
C THR A 200 -6.88 37.54 -11.13
N ALA A 201 -7.91 38.30 -10.75
CA ALA A 201 -8.38 39.47 -11.49
C ALA A 201 -7.42 40.65 -11.35
N LYS A 202 -6.84 40.84 -10.16
CA LYS A 202 -5.83 41.88 -9.90
C LYS A 202 -4.41 41.41 -10.14
N ASN A 203 -4.21 40.11 -10.33
CA ASN A 203 -2.91 39.45 -10.33
C ASN A 203 -2.08 39.86 -9.10
N SER A 204 -2.62 39.66 -7.89
CA SER A 204 -1.97 40.11 -6.64
C SER A 204 -2.39 39.27 -5.44
N MET A 205 -1.54 39.19 -4.40
CA MET A 205 -1.89 38.64 -3.08
C MET A 205 -2.65 39.65 -2.19
N ARG A 206 -2.80 40.90 -2.67
CA ARG A 206 -3.45 42.04 -2.03
C ARG A 206 -2.83 42.40 -0.66
N PRO A 207 -1.50 42.55 -0.54
CA PRO A 207 -0.82 42.70 0.75
C PRO A 207 -1.25 43.95 1.53
N ASP A 208 -1.61 45.04 0.85
CA ASP A 208 -2.04 46.33 1.39
C ASP A 208 -3.52 46.39 1.82
N ASN A 209 -4.34 45.45 1.33
CA ASN A 209 -5.73 45.37 1.73
C ASN A 209 -5.88 44.98 3.19
N LYS A 210 -6.97 45.44 3.83
CA LYS A 210 -7.39 44.98 5.16
C LYS A 210 -7.64 43.47 5.15
N LEU A 211 -7.13 42.76 6.15
CA LEU A 211 -7.44 41.33 6.32
C LEU A 211 -8.87 41.19 6.85
N LEU A 212 -9.73 40.47 6.12
CA LEU A 212 -11.12 40.24 6.53
C LEU A 212 -11.25 39.05 7.49
N TYR A 213 -12.32 39.02 8.30
CA TYR A 213 -12.52 37.99 9.32
C TYR A 213 -12.56 36.58 8.76
N THR A 214 -13.26 36.37 7.64
CA THR A 214 -13.30 35.07 6.96
C THR A 214 -11.92 34.70 6.41
N GLU A 215 -11.19 35.63 5.80
CA GLU A 215 -9.84 35.39 5.28
C GLU A 215 -8.86 35.01 6.42
N ALA A 216 -8.95 35.71 7.55
CA ALA A 216 -8.17 35.41 8.76
C ALA A 216 -8.48 34.02 9.32
N LEU A 217 -9.77 33.69 9.41
CA LEU A 217 -10.21 32.39 9.92
C LEU A 217 -9.75 31.24 9.01
N LEU A 218 -9.83 31.43 7.69
CA LEU A 218 -9.33 30.47 6.70
C LEU A 218 -7.80 30.35 6.74
N ALA A 219 -7.05 31.45 6.84
CA ALA A 219 -5.59 31.38 6.98
C ALA A 219 -5.16 30.61 8.24
N ALA A 220 -5.84 30.83 9.37
CA ALA A 220 -5.59 30.09 10.62
C ALA A 220 -5.93 28.59 10.49
N LEU A 221 -7.04 28.24 9.82
CA LEU A 221 -7.40 26.86 9.51
C LEU A 221 -6.39 26.20 8.57
N ARG A 222 -6.07 26.87 7.47
CA ARG A 222 -5.20 26.31 6.42
C ARG A 222 -3.79 26.10 6.94
N LEU A 223 -3.31 26.95 7.86
CA LEU A 223 -2.06 26.69 8.58
C LEU A 223 -2.18 25.41 9.41
N TYR A 224 -3.23 25.27 10.23
CA TYR A 224 -3.46 24.04 11.03
C TYR A 224 -3.50 22.78 10.15
N ASP A 225 -4.30 22.82 9.09
CA ASP A 225 -4.47 21.70 8.14
C ASP A 225 -3.27 21.53 7.20
N SER A 226 -2.21 22.35 7.28
CA SER A 226 -1.09 22.24 6.34
C SER A 226 -0.08 21.17 6.72
N SER A 227 -0.16 20.55 7.91
CA SER A 227 0.81 19.56 8.37
C SER A 227 0.27 18.14 8.32
N GLU A 228 1.14 17.20 7.96
CA GLU A 228 0.84 15.77 8.01
C GLU A 228 0.51 15.31 9.45
N SER A 229 1.11 15.96 10.44
CA SER A 229 0.96 15.61 11.86
C SER A 229 -0.47 15.78 12.40
N VAL A 230 -1.31 16.63 11.78
CA VAL A 230 -2.71 16.80 12.19
C VAL A 230 -3.65 15.78 11.57
N PHE A 231 -3.14 14.99 10.62
CA PHE A 231 -3.87 13.90 9.97
C PHE A 231 -3.16 12.55 10.18
N PRO A 232 -2.92 12.11 11.43
CA PRO A 232 -2.32 10.81 11.68
C PRO A 232 -3.24 9.71 11.13
N VAL A 233 -2.67 8.75 10.40
CA VAL A 233 -3.42 7.59 9.94
C VAL A 233 -3.76 6.73 11.15
N THR A 234 -5.04 6.48 11.38
CA THR A 234 -5.50 5.57 12.43
C THR A 234 -6.40 4.50 11.85
N GLU A 235 -6.40 3.35 12.50
CA GLU A 235 -7.30 2.25 12.16
C GLU A 235 -8.77 2.73 12.24
N ARG A 236 -9.56 2.38 11.22
CA ARG A 236 -11.01 2.61 11.24
C ARG A 236 -11.68 1.64 12.23
N VAL A 237 -12.60 2.14 13.05
CA VAL A 237 -13.46 1.29 13.90
C VAL A 237 -14.52 0.61 13.04
N GLN A 238 -14.64 -0.71 13.14
CA GLN A 238 -15.63 -1.47 12.36
C GLN A 238 -17.06 -1.11 12.77
N ASN A 239 -17.89 -0.76 11.78
CA ASN A 239 -19.32 -0.56 11.94
C ASN A 239 -20.13 -1.62 11.16
N ALA A 240 -21.44 -1.46 11.08
CA ALA A 240 -22.31 -2.42 10.39
C ALA A 240 -21.97 -2.61 8.90
N ASP A 241 -21.58 -1.55 8.19
CA ASP A 241 -21.15 -1.66 6.78
C ASP A 241 -19.83 -2.42 6.65
N ASP A 242 -18.88 -2.21 7.57
CA ASP A 242 -17.64 -2.98 7.63
C ASP A 242 -17.93 -4.47 7.83
N ILE A 243 -18.81 -4.81 8.78
CA ILE A 243 -19.18 -6.20 9.06
C ILE A 243 -19.81 -6.86 7.82
N ILE A 244 -20.65 -6.15 7.06
CA ILE A 244 -21.23 -6.67 5.81
C ILE A 244 -20.14 -6.97 4.78
N ILE A 245 -19.17 -6.08 4.61
CA ILE A 245 -18.04 -6.29 3.70
C ILE A 245 -17.24 -7.53 4.11
N LEU A 246 -16.90 -7.63 5.40
CA LEU A 246 -16.09 -8.73 5.92
C LEU A 246 -16.79 -10.09 5.81
N ASN A 247 -18.09 -10.14 6.10
CA ASN A 247 -18.88 -11.36 5.94
C ASN A 247 -18.93 -11.81 4.47
N LYS A 248 -19.12 -10.88 3.53
CA LYS A 248 -19.13 -11.20 2.09
C LYS A 248 -17.75 -11.64 1.58
N ALA A 249 -16.68 -11.06 2.11
CA ALA A 249 -15.32 -11.51 1.79
C ALA A 249 -15.11 -12.96 2.27
N GLU A 250 -15.55 -13.29 3.48
CA GLU A 250 -15.48 -14.66 4.02
C GLU A 250 -16.37 -15.64 3.24
N GLU A 251 -17.60 -15.24 2.87
CA GLU A 251 -18.46 -16.03 1.99
C GLU A 251 -17.79 -16.33 0.65
N ARG A 252 -17.15 -15.32 0.03
CA ARG A 252 -16.39 -15.49 -1.22
C ARG A 252 -15.21 -16.43 -1.03
N LYS A 253 -14.46 -16.30 0.07
CA LYS A 253 -13.36 -17.21 0.42
C LYS A 253 -13.82 -18.65 0.48
N GLN A 254 -14.90 -18.92 1.24
CA GLN A 254 -15.43 -20.28 1.37
C GLN A 254 -15.98 -20.81 0.06
N ALA A 255 -16.63 -19.97 -0.76
CA ALA A 255 -17.13 -20.35 -2.07
C ALA A 255 -15.99 -20.75 -3.03
N ILE A 256 -14.86 -20.01 -3.02
CA ILE A 256 -13.69 -20.32 -3.84
C ILE A 256 -13.01 -21.59 -3.34
N LEU A 257 -12.73 -21.70 -2.04
CA LEU A 257 -12.07 -22.86 -1.46
C LEU A 257 -12.87 -24.16 -1.67
N GLY A 258 -14.20 -24.07 -1.58
CA GLY A 258 -15.14 -25.18 -1.78
C GLY A 258 -15.62 -25.38 -3.22
N SER A 259 -15.14 -24.59 -4.19
CA SER A 259 -15.66 -24.65 -5.55
C SER A 259 -15.46 -26.05 -6.18
N PRO A 260 -16.48 -26.64 -6.82
CA PRO A 260 -16.33 -27.93 -7.50
C PRO A 260 -15.55 -27.77 -8.81
N THR A 261 -15.02 -28.88 -9.32
CA THR A 261 -14.47 -28.91 -10.68
C THR A 261 -15.60 -28.96 -11.70
N THR A 262 -15.76 -27.92 -12.51
CA THR A 262 -16.79 -27.85 -13.56
C THR A 262 -16.21 -27.74 -14.97
N VAL A 263 -14.88 -27.62 -15.09
CA VAL A 263 -14.22 -27.52 -16.40
C VAL A 263 -14.39 -28.80 -17.20
N THR A 264 -14.72 -28.64 -18.47
CA THR A 264 -14.81 -29.73 -19.45
C THR A 264 -13.65 -29.67 -20.41
N VAL A 265 -13.11 -30.83 -20.77
CA VAL A 265 -12.04 -30.94 -21.78
C VAL A 265 -12.59 -31.66 -23.01
N THR A 266 -12.05 -31.32 -24.19
CA THR A 266 -12.49 -31.91 -25.46
C THR A 266 -11.76 -33.21 -25.79
N GLY A 267 -10.59 -33.41 -25.21
CA GLY A 267 -9.74 -34.57 -25.39
C GLY A 267 -9.79 -35.54 -24.21
N THR A 268 -8.67 -36.21 -23.98
CA THR A 268 -8.49 -37.26 -22.98
C THR A 268 -8.29 -36.66 -21.59
N LYS A 269 -8.82 -37.33 -20.57
CA LYS A 269 -8.56 -37.00 -19.16
C LYS A 269 -7.49 -37.92 -18.60
N TYR A 270 -6.42 -37.33 -18.08
CA TYR A 270 -5.38 -38.01 -17.30
C TYR A 270 -5.54 -37.70 -15.81
N TYR A 271 -5.30 -38.69 -14.95
CA TYR A 271 -5.50 -38.59 -13.51
C TYR A 271 -4.18 -38.77 -12.76
N VAL A 272 -3.98 -37.97 -11.71
CA VAL A 272 -2.77 -37.96 -10.87
C VAL A 272 -3.16 -38.05 -9.40
N SER A 273 -2.56 -38.94 -8.62
CA SER A 273 -2.80 -39.13 -7.18
C SER A 273 -1.49 -39.49 -6.50
N ASN A 274 -1.20 -38.96 -5.29
CA ASN A 274 -0.03 -39.39 -4.52
C ASN A 274 -0.03 -40.91 -4.21
N SER A 275 -1.19 -41.58 -4.27
CA SER A 275 -1.35 -43.04 -4.12
C SER A 275 -1.24 -43.83 -5.43
N GLY A 276 -1.03 -43.14 -6.55
CA GLY A 276 -0.95 -43.72 -7.89
C GLY A 276 0.38 -44.41 -8.21
N ASN A 277 0.60 -44.68 -9.50
CA ASN A 277 1.83 -45.29 -10.01
C ASN A 277 2.15 -44.74 -11.40
N ASP A 278 3.37 -44.27 -11.65
CA ASP A 278 3.78 -43.68 -12.93
C ASP A 278 3.89 -44.68 -14.10
N ASN A 279 3.77 -45.98 -13.81
CA ASN A 279 3.60 -47.03 -14.83
C ASN A 279 2.15 -47.21 -15.28
N ASN A 280 1.17 -46.56 -14.61
CA ASN A 280 -0.21 -46.57 -15.06
C ASN A 280 -0.39 -45.76 -16.35
N ASP A 281 -1.47 -46.05 -17.09
CA ASP A 281 -1.85 -45.28 -18.27
C ASP A 281 -2.37 -43.87 -17.92
N GLY A 282 -2.81 -43.66 -16.67
CA GLY A 282 -3.37 -42.40 -16.20
C GLY A 282 -4.79 -42.15 -16.69
N LEU A 283 -5.45 -43.08 -17.38
CA LEU A 283 -6.72 -42.85 -18.07
C LEU A 283 -7.96 -43.02 -17.18
N SER A 284 -7.77 -43.40 -15.91
CA SER A 284 -8.86 -43.52 -14.94
C SER A 284 -8.43 -43.13 -13.52
N PRO A 285 -9.36 -42.67 -12.66
CA PRO A 285 -9.08 -42.40 -11.25
C PRO A 285 -8.54 -43.62 -10.47
N ASN A 286 -8.82 -44.85 -10.93
CA ASN A 286 -8.35 -46.09 -10.29
C ASN A 286 -6.94 -46.50 -10.76
N LYS A 287 -6.44 -45.90 -11.84
CA LYS A 287 -5.08 -46.09 -12.35
C LYS A 287 -4.42 -44.73 -12.64
N PRO A 288 -4.29 -43.85 -11.64
CA PRO A 288 -3.68 -42.55 -11.83
C PRO A 288 -2.16 -42.65 -11.87
N TRP A 289 -1.50 -41.67 -12.50
CA TRP A 289 -0.09 -41.39 -12.28
C TRP A 289 0.17 -40.93 -10.84
N ALA A 290 1.42 -40.96 -10.41
CA ALA A 290 1.82 -40.56 -9.05
C ALA A 290 2.42 -39.15 -8.98
N THR A 291 3.29 -38.81 -9.92
CA THR A 291 4.23 -37.69 -9.78
C THR A 291 3.98 -36.52 -10.74
N LEU A 292 4.52 -35.35 -10.42
CA LEU A 292 4.51 -34.20 -11.34
C LEU A 292 5.48 -34.43 -12.52
N GLU A 293 6.56 -35.15 -12.28
CA GLU A 293 7.55 -35.55 -13.28
C GLU A 293 6.91 -36.38 -14.39
N LYS A 294 5.93 -37.23 -14.06
CA LYS A 294 5.19 -37.99 -15.06
C LYS A 294 4.36 -37.09 -15.99
N ILE A 295 3.82 -35.98 -15.50
CA ILE A 295 3.13 -34.98 -16.32
C ILE A 295 4.11 -34.37 -17.34
N ARG A 296 5.29 -33.93 -16.88
CA ARG A 296 6.34 -33.39 -17.76
C ARG A 296 6.76 -34.42 -18.81
N TRP A 297 7.05 -35.66 -18.39
CA TRP A 297 7.38 -36.75 -19.30
C TRP A 297 6.29 -36.98 -20.35
N ALA A 298 5.01 -36.95 -19.96
CA ALA A 298 3.89 -37.15 -20.88
C ALA A 298 3.74 -36.01 -21.90
N LEU A 299 4.07 -34.76 -21.52
CA LEU A 299 4.16 -33.62 -22.44
C LEU A 299 5.32 -33.78 -23.42
N ASP A 300 6.53 -34.11 -22.91
CA ASP A 300 7.73 -34.32 -23.74
C ASP A 300 7.57 -35.42 -24.78
N ASN A 301 6.82 -36.47 -24.44
CA ASN A 301 6.58 -37.62 -25.30
C ASN A 301 5.26 -37.53 -26.08
N GLN A 302 4.62 -36.35 -26.13
CA GLN A 302 3.40 -36.09 -26.91
C GLN A 302 2.23 -37.04 -26.59
N ILE A 303 2.18 -37.56 -25.36
CA ILE A 303 1.07 -38.37 -24.84
C ILE A 303 -0.12 -37.46 -24.53
N ILE A 304 0.14 -36.36 -23.83
CA ILE A 304 -0.83 -35.27 -23.63
C ILE A 304 -0.85 -34.42 -24.91
N LYS A 305 -2.05 -34.13 -25.40
CA LYS A 305 -2.30 -33.37 -26.63
C LYS A 305 -3.18 -32.16 -26.36
N LYS A 306 -3.23 -31.26 -27.34
CA LYS A 306 -4.14 -30.12 -27.34
C LYS A 306 -5.58 -30.58 -27.08
N GLY A 307 -6.25 -29.96 -26.11
CA GLY A 307 -7.62 -30.27 -25.72
C GLY A 307 -7.73 -31.33 -24.61
N ASP A 308 -6.64 -31.98 -24.22
CA ASP A 308 -6.62 -32.93 -23.10
C ASP A 308 -6.66 -32.21 -21.74
N GLY A 309 -6.93 -32.97 -20.68
CA GLY A 309 -6.90 -32.48 -19.30
C GLY A 309 -6.09 -33.36 -18.36
N VAL A 310 -5.38 -32.74 -17.42
CA VAL A 310 -4.68 -33.39 -16.32
C VAL A 310 -5.39 -33.04 -15.02
N PHE A 311 -5.94 -34.05 -14.34
CA PHE A 311 -6.73 -33.89 -13.13
C PHE A 311 -5.96 -34.45 -11.93
N LEU A 312 -5.66 -33.60 -10.95
CA LEU A 312 -4.99 -33.97 -9.71
C LEU A 312 -6.00 -34.29 -8.60
N GLU A 313 -5.72 -35.30 -7.80
CA GLU A 313 -6.61 -35.73 -6.72
C GLU A 313 -6.71 -34.68 -5.62
N ARG A 314 -7.95 -34.34 -5.24
CA ARG A 314 -8.22 -33.51 -4.07
C ARG A 314 -7.66 -34.15 -2.79
N GLY A 315 -7.16 -33.30 -1.90
CA GLY A 315 -6.42 -33.71 -0.70
C GLY A 315 -4.93 -34.01 -0.94
N GLY A 316 -4.53 -34.27 -2.19
CA GLY A 316 -3.14 -34.51 -2.56
C GLY A 316 -2.21 -33.34 -2.23
N LEU A 317 -0.94 -33.67 -2.02
CA LEU A 317 0.16 -32.73 -1.81
C LEU A 317 1.35 -33.17 -2.65
N TRP A 318 1.74 -32.32 -3.60
CA TRP A 318 2.96 -32.45 -4.37
C TRP A 318 3.91 -31.30 -4.04
N ARG A 319 5.21 -31.54 -4.18
CA ARG A 319 6.26 -30.55 -4.01
C ARG A 319 7.02 -30.42 -5.32
N GLY A 320 7.16 -29.21 -5.84
CA GLY A 320 7.76 -28.98 -7.16
C GLY A 320 7.00 -27.96 -8.00
N SER A 321 7.07 -28.12 -9.31
CA SER A 321 6.40 -27.25 -10.29
C SER A 321 5.76 -28.06 -11.43
N ILE A 322 4.78 -27.48 -12.11
CA ILE A 322 4.25 -27.97 -13.38
C ILE A 322 4.68 -27.00 -14.48
N MET A 323 5.48 -27.50 -15.42
CA MET A 323 5.91 -26.76 -16.61
C MET A 323 4.99 -27.09 -17.78
N CYS A 324 4.13 -26.15 -18.17
CA CYS A 324 3.09 -26.31 -19.19
C CYS A 324 3.59 -26.09 -20.64
N TRP A 325 4.89 -26.03 -20.86
CA TRP A 325 5.49 -25.86 -22.19
C TRP A 325 5.40 -27.12 -23.05
N GLY A 326 5.37 -26.93 -24.37
CA GLY A 326 5.45 -28.00 -25.38
C GLY A 326 4.09 -28.41 -25.97
N VAL A 327 2.98 -28.21 -25.25
CA VAL A 327 1.63 -28.51 -25.75
C VAL A 327 0.65 -27.42 -25.30
N ASP A 328 0.17 -26.63 -26.27
CA ASP A 328 -0.86 -25.63 -26.03
C ASP A 328 -2.25 -26.25 -25.87
N GLY A 329 -3.16 -25.58 -25.17
CA GLY A 329 -4.57 -26.00 -25.10
C GLY A 329 -4.86 -27.09 -24.07
N VAL A 330 -3.99 -27.30 -23.08
CA VAL A 330 -4.17 -28.30 -22.02
C VAL A 330 -4.87 -27.67 -20.82
N THR A 331 -5.78 -28.41 -20.19
CA THR A 331 -6.43 -28.02 -18.93
C THR A 331 -5.82 -28.76 -17.75
N TYR A 332 -5.50 -28.07 -16.67
CA TYR A 332 -5.06 -28.65 -15.40
C TYR A 332 -6.11 -28.36 -14.35
N SER A 333 -6.66 -29.40 -13.74
CA SER A 333 -7.73 -29.25 -12.75
C SER A 333 -7.69 -30.32 -11.66
N ALA A 334 -8.74 -30.42 -10.85
CA ALA A 334 -8.85 -31.35 -9.74
C ALA A 334 -9.93 -32.41 -9.97
N TYR A 335 -9.80 -33.59 -9.36
CA TYR A 335 -10.87 -34.59 -9.27
C TYR A 335 -11.01 -35.15 -7.85
N GLY A 336 -12.11 -35.84 -7.58
CA GLY A 336 -12.41 -36.39 -6.25
C GLY A 336 -13.09 -35.39 -5.33
N GLU A 337 -12.94 -35.58 -4.02
CA GLU A 337 -13.57 -34.79 -2.96
C GLU A 337 -12.54 -34.22 -1.97
N GLY A 338 -12.91 -33.16 -1.24
CA GLY A 338 -12.05 -32.54 -0.22
C GLY A 338 -11.30 -31.29 -0.69
N LYS A 339 -10.21 -30.97 0.02
CA LYS A 339 -9.39 -29.77 -0.26
C LYS A 339 -8.82 -29.80 -1.67
N LYS A 340 -8.60 -28.64 -2.27
CA LYS A 340 -7.93 -28.53 -3.58
C LYS A 340 -6.59 -29.27 -3.55
N PRO A 341 -6.16 -29.92 -4.66
CA PRO A 341 -4.80 -30.45 -4.78
C PRO A 341 -3.79 -29.33 -4.53
N ARG A 342 -2.77 -29.63 -3.71
CA ARG A 342 -1.77 -28.66 -3.28
C ARG A 342 -0.45 -28.91 -4.00
N ILE A 343 0.12 -27.88 -4.58
CA ILE A 343 1.47 -27.91 -5.16
C ILE A 343 2.31 -26.87 -4.41
N TYR A 344 3.23 -27.35 -3.58
CA TYR A 344 4.07 -26.50 -2.76
C TYR A 344 5.44 -26.30 -3.40
N GLY A 345 5.90 -25.05 -3.40
CA GLY A 345 7.29 -24.72 -3.73
C GLY A 345 8.27 -25.10 -2.62
N SER A 346 7.78 -25.22 -1.38
CA SER A 346 8.57 -25.65 -0.24
C SER A 346 9.12 -27.07 -0.43
N PRO A 347 10.43 -27.30 -0.22
CA PRO A 347 11.07 -28.58 -0.50
C PRO A 347 10.65 -29.67 0.50
N GLU A 348 10.22 -29.31 1.71
CA GLU A 348 9.68 -30.23 2.71
C GLU A 348 8.93 -29.49 3.83
N ASN A 349 8.26 -30.24 4.70
CA ASN A 349 7.84 -29.73 6.00
C ASN A 349 9.03 -29.79 6.99
N GLY A 350 9.49 -28.64 7.46
CA GLY A 350 10.62 -28.48 8.37
C GLY A 350 10.32 -28.75 9.85
N ALA A 351 9.10 -29.18 10.21
CA ALA A 351 8.81 -29.66 11.57
C ALA A 351 9.59 -30.95 11.90
N GLY A 352 9.89 -31.16 13.18
CA GLY A 352 10.75 -32.25 13.68
C GLY A 352 11.94 -31.72 14.48
N GLU A 353 12.13 -32.22 15.70
CA GLU A 353 13.23 -31.82 16.59
C GLU A 353 14.60 -32.02 15.94
N GLU A 354 14.76 -33.15 15.25
CA GLU A 354 15.97 -33.60 14.57
C GLU A 354 16.39 -32.71 13.40
N LYS A 355 15.49 -31.85 12.92
CA LYS A 355 15.74 -30.97 11.77
C LYS A 355 16.36 -29.63 12.15
N TRP A 356 16.52 -29.35 13.44
CA TRP A 356 17.00 -28.05 13.92
C TRP A 356 18.06 -28.19 14.99
N PHE A 357 19.24 -27.64 14.72
CA PHE A 357 20.37 -27.66 15.65
C PHE A 357 20.54 -26.29 16.32
N LEU A 358 20.68 -26.26 17.64
CA LEU A 358 20.98 -25.02 18.36
C LEU A 358 22.37 -24.52 17.93
N TRP A 359 22.40 -23.39 17.21
CA TRP A 359 23.60 -22.79 16.66
C TRP A 359 24.16 -21.66 17.53
N TYR A 360 23.28 -20.93 18.22
CA TYR A 360 23.65 -19.84 19.13
C TYR A 360 22.70 -19.81 20.32
N ASP A 361 23.26 -19.68 21.53
CA ASP A 361 22.52 -19.45 22.76
C ASP A 361 23.29 -18.46 23.66
N LYS A 362 22.78 -17.23 23.76
CA LYS A 362 23.35 -16.22 24.65
C LYS A 362 22.34 -15.15 24.99
N LYS A 363 22.28 -14.75 26.27
CA LYS A 363 21.42 -13.65 26.76
C LYS A 363 19.93 -13.79 26.34
N GLY A 364 19.41 -15.02 26.31
CA GLY A 364 18.02 -15.30 25.94
C GLY A 364 17.75 -15.34 24.43
N VAL A 365 18.75 -15.07 23.58
CA VAL A 365 18.66 -15.24 22.13
C VAL A 365 19.03 -16.67 21.77
N LYS A 366 18.13 -17.38 21.08
CA LYS A 366 18.38 -18.73 20.56
C LYS A 366 18.22 -18.77 19.05
N ILE A 367 19.29 -19.16 18.34
CA ILE A 367 19.27 -19.31 16.89
C ILE A 367 19.49 -20.77 16.55
N TRP A 368 18.64 -21.28 15.69
CA TRP A 368 18.59 -22.66 15.24
C TRP A 368 19.00 -22.73 13.77
N LYS A 369 19.89 -23.65 13.45
CA LYS A 369 20.28 -23.96 12.07
C LYS A 369 19.44 -25.12 11.57
N PHE A 370 18.81 -24.97 10.41
CA PHE A 370 18.10 -26.07 9.75
C PHE A 370 19.10 -27.14 9.27
N TYR A 371 18.70 -28.42 9.32
CA TYR A 371 19.63 -29.53 9.15
C TYR A 371 20.22 -29.67 7.75
N LYS A 372 19.55 -29.11 6.75
CA LYS A 372 19.99 -29.14 5.36
C LYS A 372 20.02 -27.75 4.75
N ASP A 373 20.83 -27.61 3.71
CA ASP A 373 20.81 -26.43 2.86
C ASP A 373 19.57 -26.48 1.94
N ILE A 374 18.97 -25.30 1.69
CA ILE A 374 17.86 -25.13 0.75
C ILE A 374 18.12 -23.93 -0.16
N SER A 375 17.48 -23.90 -1.33
CA SER A 375 17.54 -22.76 -2.25
C SER A 375 16.96 -21.50 -1.61
N ASP A 376 17.31 -20.33 -2.17
CA ASP A 376 16.99 -19.02 -1.60
C ASP A 376 15.55 -18.95 -1.07
N CYS A 377 15.40 -18.50 0.18
CA CYS A 377 14.14 -18.57 0.91
C CYS A 377 13.64 -17.17 1.26
N GLY A 378 12.45 -16.80 0.77
CA GLY A 378 11.84 -15.49 1.00
C GLY A 378 11.13 -15.35 2.35
N GLY A 379 10.55 -16.43 2.86
CA GLY A 379 9.84 -16.46 4.14
C GLY A 379 9.68 -17.87 4.68
N ILE A 380 9.45 -17.98 6.00
CA ILE A 380 9.17 -19.26 6.68
C ILE A 380 7.79 -19.16 7.33
N VAL A 381 6.93 -20.14 7.06
CA VAL A 381 5.54 -20.14 7.47
C VAL A 381 5.29 -21.28 8.45
N PHE A 382 4.65 -20.99 9.58
CA PHE A 382 4.39 -21.95 10.65
C PHE A 382 2.91 -22.28 10.77
N ASN A 383 2.59 -23.56 11.00
CA ASN A 383 1.24 -24.06 11.27
C ASN A 383 0.20 -23.54 10.26
N ASP A 384 0.51 -23.68 8.97
CA ASP A 384 -0.37 -23.29 7.87
C ASP A 384 -0.76 -21.79 7.90
N GLY A 385 0.17 -20.93 8.28
CA GLY A 385 0.00 -19.47 8.27
C GLY A 385 -0.46 -18.84 9.58
N GLN A 386 -0.53 -19.60 10.67
CA GLN A 386 -0.84 -19.04 12.01
C GLN A 386 0.26 -18.12 12.55
N SER A 387 1.50 -18.34 12.11
CA SER A 387 2.66 -17.50 12.41
C SER A 387 3.66 -17.60 11.26
N TYR A 388 4.62 -16.68 11.19
CA TYR A 388 5.66 -16.66 10.17
C TYR A 388 6.95 -16.06 10.74
N ALA A 389 8.08 -16.33 10.09
CA ALA A 389 9.33 -15.65 10.33
C ALA A 389 9.67 -14.70 9.19
N THR A 390 10.18 -13.51 9.53
CA THR A 390 10.59 -12.50 8.53
C THR A 390 12.07 -12.61 8.23
N ARG A 391 12.42 -12.52 6.94
CA ARG A 391 13.82 -12.56 6.48
C ARG A 391 14.58 -11.30 6.90
N VAL A 392 15.84 -11.48 7.27
CA VAL A 392 16.84 -10.41 7.35
C VAL A 392 17.82 -10.60 6.19
N PHE A 393 18.05 -9.56 5.40
CA PHE A 393 18.95 -9.59 4.25
C PHE A 393 20.35 -9.10 4.61
N SER A 394 21.33 -9.57 3.83
CA SER A 394 22.69 -9.03 3.80
C SER A 394 23.04 -8.56 2.40
N TYR A 395 23.82 -7.49 2.27
CA TYR A 395 24.34 -7.04 0.99
C TYR A 395 25.70 -7.69 0.71
N TRP A 396 25.91 -8.27 -0.48
CA TRP A 396 27.21 -8.82 -0.88
C TRP A 396 27.98 -7.80 -1.74
N ASN A 397 29.13 -7.35 -1.25
CA ASN A 397 29.96 -6.35 -1.96
C ASN A 397 31.02 -6.96 -2.90
N GLY A 398 30.94 -8.27 -3.20
CA GLY A 398 31.94 -8.99 -3.98
C GLY A 398 33.02 -9.67 -3.14
N LYS A 399 33.11 -9.36 -1.83
CA LYS A 399 34.12 -9.91 -0.92
C LYS A 399 33.52 -10.49 0.35
N GLU A 400 32.55 -9.81 0.93
CA GLU A 400 31.88 -10.24 2.16
C GLU A 400 30.43 -9.75 2.24
N ALA A 401 29.65 -10.41 3.10
CA ALA A 401 28.29 -10.00 3.42
C ALA A 401 28.31 -8.84 4.42
N LEU A 402 27.57 -7.78 4.13
CA LEU A 402 27.45 -6.55 4.90
C LEU A 402 26.02 -6.36 5.42
N SER A 403 25.89 -5.58 6.50
CA SER A 403 24.61 -5.16 7.03
C SER A 403 23.86 -4.30 6.04
N CYS A 404 22.58 -4.59 5.79
CA CYS A 404 21.71 -3.70 5.01
C CYS A 404 21.30 -2.43 5.77
N LYS A 405 21.70 -2.28 7.05
CA LYS A 405 21.42 -1.08 7.84
C LYS A 405 22.46 0.03 7.61
N ASP A 406 23.69 -0.33 7.26
CA ASP A 406 24.79 0.63 7.12
C ASP A 406 25.74 0.37 5.94
N TYR A 407 25.58 -0.74 5.20
CA TYR A 407 26.36 -1.18 4.04
C TYR A 407 27.90 -1.10 4.20
N LYS A 408 28.39 -1.02 5.43
CA LYS A 408 29.81 -0.83 5.76
C LYS A 408 30.26 -1.80 6.83
N THR A 409 29.34 -2.24 7.69
CA THR A 409 29.61 -3.20 8.75
C THR A 409 29.40 -4.60 8.23
N LYS A 410 30.33 -5.51 8.56
CA LYS A 410 30.21 -6.92 8.26
C LYS A 410 28.94 -7.52 8.90
N PHE A 411 28.18 -8.28 8.11
CA PHE A 411 26.97 -8.95 8.57
C PHE A 411 27.32 -9.99 9.64
N ASN A 412 26.61 -9.93 10.77
CA ASN A 412 26.74 -10.92 11.85
C ASN A 412 25.36 -11.46 12.21
N ILE A 413 25.15 -12.75 11.96
CA ILE A 413 23.86 -13.43 12.13
C ILE A 413 23.29 -13.21 13.55
N ALA A 414 24.12 -13.37 14.59
CA ALA A 414 23.65 -13.30 15.97
C ALA A 414 23.18 -11.91 16.39
N SER A 415 23.81 -10.85 15.90
CA SER A 415 23.38 -9.47 16.18
C SER A 415 22.29 -8.96 15.24
N GLU A 416 22.24 -9.46 14.00
CA GLU A 416 21.32 -8.96 12.97
C GLU A 416 19.92 -9.58 13.07
N LEU A 417 19.81 -10.84 13.52
CA LEU A 417 18.53 -11.46 13.92
C LEU A 417 18.07 -10.87 15.26
N ALA A 418 17.70 -9.58 15.24
CA ALA A 418 17.44 -8.75 16.41
C ALA A 418 16.10 -9.03 17.09
N ASN A 419 15.16 -9.68 16.42
CA ASN A 419 13.84 -10.01 16.95
C ASN A 419 13.55 -11.52 16.85
N ASP A 420 12.75 -12.05 17.76
CA ASP A 420 12.24 -13.42 17.69
C ASP A 420 11.50 -13.66 16.36
N LEU A 421 11.64 -14.86 15.81
CA LEU A 421 11.12 -15.24 14.48
C LEU A 421 11.65 -14.36 13.34
N GLN A 422 12.93 -14.00 13.40
CA GLN A 422 13.68 -13.58 12.23
C GLN A 422 14.58 -14.71 11.74
N PHE A 423 14.81 -14.78 10.43
CA PHE A 423 15.71 -15.77 9.87
C PHE A 423 16.67 -15.16 8.84
N TYR A 424 17.77 -15.86 8.60
CA TYR A 424 18.76 -15.56 7.59
C TYR A 424 18.93 -16.76 6.67
N SER A 425 18.82 -16.51 5.35
CA SER A 425 19.06 -17.47 4.27
C SER A 425 20.32 -17.04 3.52
N THR A 426 21.28 -17.95 3.37
CA THR A 426 22.57 -17.66 2.75
C THR A 426 23.00 -18.78 1.83
N PHE A 427 23.83 -18.46 0.84
CA PHE A 427 24.51 -19.41 -0.05
C PHE A 427 25.90 -18.87 -0.41
N ASP A 428 26.69 -19.63 -1.17
CA ASP A 428 28.05 -19.24 -1.54
C ASP A 428 28.07 -18.23 -2.70
N MET A 429 27.88 -16.95 -2.37
CA MET A 429 27.88 -15.83 -3.33
C MET A 429 29.27 -15.53 -3.93
N SER A 430 30.36 -16.07 -3.38
CA SER A 430 31.72 -15.82 -3.86
C SER A 430 32.01 -16.42 -5.24
N ARG A 431 31.13 -17.33 -5.70
CA ARG A 431 31.23 -18.01 -7.00
C ARG A 431 30.79 -17.16 -8.18
N TYR A 432 30.18 -16.00 -7.94
CA TYR A 432 29.52 -15.19 -8.97
C TYR A 432 30.13 -13.79 -9.03
N GLN A 433 30.36 -13.31 -10.25
CA GLN A 433 30.75 -11.92 -10.48
C GLN A 433 29.52 -11.04 -10.28
N ILE A 434 29.59 -10.07 -9.37
CA ILE A 434 28.50 -9.12 -9.16
C ILE A 434 28.56 -7.93 -10.12
N PRO A 435 27.42 -7.28 -10.39
CA PRO A 435 26.06 -7.71 -10.05
C PRO A 435 25.59 -8.94 -10.84
N PHE A 436 24.74 -9.80 -10.25
CA PHE A 436 24.26 -11.02 -10.91
C PHE A 436 22.84 -11.42 -10.47
N GLY A 437 22.01 -11.91 -11.39
CA GLY A 437 20.65 -12.37 -11.09
C GLY A 437 20.64 -13.69 -10.29
N VAL A 438 19.96 -13.70 -9.13
CA VAL A 438 19.91 -14.86 -8.21
C VAL A 438 19.22 -16.07 -8.83
N HIS A 439 18.37 -15.86 -9.83
CA HIS A 439 17.63 -16.94 -10.49
C HIS A 439 18.51 -17.85 -11.35
N ASN A 440 19.75 -17.44 -11.63
CA ASN A 440 20.72 -18.18 -12.43
C ASN A 440 21.89 -18.73 -11.60
N VAL A 441 21.79 -18.70 -10.26
CA VAL A 441 22.86 -19.17 -9.35
C VAL A 441 22.41 -20.32 -8.48
N ASP A 442 23.36 -21.19 -8.10
CA ASP A 442 23.17 -22.19 -7.05
C ASP A 442 22.99 -21.48 -5.71
N SER A 443 21.73 -21.21 -5.39
CA SER A 443 21.33 -20.52 -4.18
C SER A 443 21.10 -21.45 -3.00
N ASN A 444 21.56 -22.70 -3.06
CA ASN A 444 21.46 -23.62 -1.93
C ASN A 444 22.40 -23.19 -0.80
N GLY A 445 21.85 -23.01 0.39
CA GLY A 445 22.65 -22.89 1.58
C GLY A 445 21.84 -22.84 2.87
N SER A 446 22.51 -22.48 3.94
CA SER A 446 22.01 -22.71 5.29
C SER A 446 20.94 -21.70 5.70
N ILE A 447 19.94 -22.20 6.44
CA ILE A 447 18.92 -21.39 7.11
C ILE A 447 19.22 -21.29 8.61
N TYR A 448 19.24 -20.05 9.12
CA TYR A 448 19.37 -19.74 10.54
C TYR A 448 18.12 -19.01 11.02
N LEU A 449 17.37 -19.59 11.95
CA LEU A 449 16.13 -19.02 12.49
C LEU A 449 16.31 -18.68 13.96
N ARG A 450 16.07 -17.43 14.35
CA ARG A 450 15.92 -17.06 15.75
C ARG A 450 14.56 -17.54 16.26
N CYS A 451 14.59 -18.39 17.29
CA CYS A 451 13.40 -18.87 17.98
C CYS A 451 13.71 -19.01 19.47
N ASP A 452 13.42 -17.95 20.22
CA ASP A 452 13.82 -17.80 21.62
C ASP A 452 13.07 -18.78 22.54
N LYS A 453 11.85 -19.18 22.14
CA LYS A 453 11.00 -20.11 22.88
C LYS A 453 11.49 -21.55 22.90
N GLY A 454 12.38 -21.95 21.99
CA GLY A 454 12.89 -23.33 21.91
C GLY A 454 13.06 -23.82 20.48
N ASN A 455 13.25 -25.14 20.33
CA ASN A 455 13.44 -25.77 19.02
C ASN A 455 12.19 -25.55 18.15
N PRO A 456 12.29 -24.85 17.00
CA PRO A 456 11.14 -24.56 16.16
C PRO A 456 10.47 -25.83 15.62
N GLY A 457 11.23 -26.89 15.36
CA GLY A 457 10.71 -28.18 14.92
C GLY A 457 9.85 -28.92 15.95
N VAL A 458 9.96 -28.56 17.24
CA VAL A 458 9.08 -29.06 18.32
C VAL A 458 7.87 -28.14 18.51
N LEU A 459 8.09 -26.83 18.40
CA LEU A 459 7.06 -25.81 18.66
C LEU A 459 5.97 -25.77 17.58
N TYR A 460 6.32 -26.07 16.34
CA TYR A 460 5.43 -25.95 15.19
C TYR A 460 5.19 -27.32 14.53
N LYS A 461 3.93 -27.59 14.20
CA LYS A 461 3.45 -28.82 13.54
C LYS A 461 3.73 -28.82 12.03
N SER A 462 3.73 -27.64 11.43
CA SER A 462 4.21 -27.44 10.05
C SER A 462 5.14 -26.24 9.99
N ILE A 463 6.22 -26.39 9.21
CA ILE A 463 7.16 -25.35 8.86
C ILE A 463 7.39 -25.44 7.36
N GLU A 464 6.89 -24.48 6.59
CA GLU A 464 7.04 -24.44 5.14
C GLU A 464 7.94 -23.28 4.74
N PHE A 465 8.75 -23.47 3.70
CA PHE A 465 9.74 -22.52 3.23
C PHE A 465 9.32 -21.96 1.88
N GLN A 466 9.20 -20.64 1.76
CA GLN A 466 9.01 -19.98 0.46
C GLN A 466 10.34 -20.04 -0.30
N SER A 467 10.64 -21.19 -0.91
CA SER A 467 11.97 -21.50 -1.47
C SER A 467 11.98 -21.38 -2.99
N SER A 468 13.12 -20.96 -3.52
CA SER A 468 13.38 -20.93 -4.96
C SER A 468 13.48 -22.35 -5.55
N VAL A 469 13.50 -22.44 -6.87
CA VAL A 469 13.84 -23.66 -7.60
C VAL A 469 15.35 -23.71 -7.87
N GLN A 470 15.86 -24.90 -8.18
CA GLN A 470 17.26 -25.10 -8.59
C GLN A 470 17.59 -24.22 -9.82
N PRO A 471 18.87 -23.85 -10.04
CA PRO A 471 19.29 -22.87 -11.05
C PRO A 471 18.81 -23.20 -12.48
N ALA A 472 18.67 -24.49 -12.79
CA ALA A 472 18.23 -24.97 -14.10
C ALA A 472 16.77 -24.60 -14.44
N ALA A 473 15.95 -24.24 -13.45
CA ALA A 473 14.54 -23.88 -13.65
C ALA A 473 14.30 -22.36 -13.76
N GLY A 474 15.32 -21.52 -13.49
CA GLY A 474 15.26 -20.07 -13.67
C GLY A 474 14.21 -19.34 -12.83
N TYR A 475 13.88 -18.11 -13.23
CA TYR A 475 12.85 -17.27 -12.62
C TYR A 475 11.45 -17.69 -13.08
N THR A 476 10.82 -18.63 -12.36
CA THR A 476 9.56 -19.24 -12.80
C THR A 476 8.56 -19.39 -11.66
N GLY A 477 7.28 -19.55 -12.01
CA GLY A 477 6.20 -19.87 -11.07
C GLY A 477 6.16 -21.34 -10.61
N ILE A 478 5.20 -21.67 -9.74
CA ILE A 478 4.88 -23.07 -9.39
C ILE A 478 4.20 -23.77 -10.56
N ILE A 479 3.26 -23.11 -11.23
CA ILE A 479 2.70 -23.56 -12.50
C ILE A 479 2.98 -22.47 -13.52
N PHE A 480 3.70 -22.82 -14.60
CA PHE A 480 4.19 -21.83 -15.53
C PHE A 480 4.26 -22.30 -16.99
N GLY A 481 4.15 -21.33 -17.92
CA GLY A 481 4.34 -21.52 -19.35
C GLY A 481 3.10 -21.94 -20.16
N GLY A 482 3.28 -22.06 -21.48
CA GLY A 482 2.27 -22.56 -22.43
C GLY A 482 1.29 -21.50 -22.94
N ASN A 483 0.52 -21.81 -23.99
CA ASN A 483 -0.56 -20.96 -24.50
C ASN A 483 -1.90 -21.70 -24.49
N ASN A 484 -2.99 -20.94 -24.42
CA ASN A 484 -4.37 -21.44 -24.45
C ASN A 484 -4.67 -22.45 -23.33
N ILE A 485 -4.00 -22.32 -22.19
CA ILE A 485 -4.13 -23.24 -21.06
C ILE A 485 -5.16 -22.75 -20.04
N VAL A 486 -5.75 -23.71 -19.32
CA VAL A 486 -6.63 -23.44 -18.18
C VAL A 486 -6.05 -24.11 -16.96
N ILE A 487 -5.80 -23.33 -15.90
CA ILE A 487 -5.46 -23.83 -14.57
C ILE A 487 -6.68 -23.58 -13.69
N ASP A 488 -7.30 -24.66 -13.21
CA ASP A 488 -8.55 -24.62 -12.48
C ASP A 488 -8.43 -25.36 -11.15
N ASN A 489 -8.97 -24.78 -10.07
CA ASN A 489 -9.21 -25.54 -8.84
C ASN A 489 -7.97 -26.14 -8.14
N ILE A 490 -6.81 -25.50 -8.27
CA ILE A 490 -5.55 -25.93 -7.66
C ILE A 490 -5.11 -24.93 -6.58
N CYS A 491 -4.45 -25.43 -5.54
CA CYS A 491 -3.81 -24.62 -4.51
C CYS A 491 -2.30 -24.60 -4.75
N VAL A 492 -1.69 -23.42 -4.86
CA VAL A 492 -0.23 -23.25 -5.00
C VAL A 492 0.31 -22.36 -3.90
N MET A 493 1.39 -22.80 -3.24
CA MET A 493 1.97 -22.06 -2.11
C MET A 493 3.48 -22.21 -1.99
N TYR A 494 4.12 -21.30 -1.26
CA TYR A 494 5.49 -21.43 -0.76
C TYR A 494 6.60 -21.44 -1.82
N ARG A 495 6.53 -20.53 -2.80
CA ARG A 495 7.62 -20.24 -3.75
C ARG A 495 8.21 -18.87 -3.44
N SER A 496 9.54 -18.70 -3.56
CA SER A 496 10.21 -17.40 -3.33
C SER A 496 10.09 -16.42 -4.51
N THR A 497 9.70 -16.93 -5.69
CA THR A 497 9.45 -16.20 -6.93
C THR A 497 7.93 -16.07 -7.13
N MET A 498 7.32 -16.75 -8.11
CA MET A 498 5.90 -16.57 -8.48
C MET A 498 5.02 -17.78 -8.16
N GLY A 499 3.71 -17.56 -8.01
CA GLY A 499 2.73 -18.62 -7.78
C GLY A 499 2.28 -19.24 -9.10
N LEU A 500 1.41 -18.53 -9.80
CA LEU A 500 0.94 -18.88 -11.15
C LEU A 500 1.54 -17.89 -12.14
N ASP A 501 2.30 -18.40 -13.09
CA ASP A 501 3.02 -17.58 -14.06
C ASP A 501 2.79 -18.10 -15.48
N ARG A 502 3.10 -17.28 -16.46
CA ARG A 502 2.99 -17.53 -17.87
C ARG A 502 4.35 -17.43 -18.57
N SER A 503 5.23 -16.52 -18.14
CA SER A 503 6.42 -16.08 -18.89
C SER A 503 6.15 -15.92 -20.41
N GLY A 504 5.19 -15.07 -20.81
CA GLY A 504 4.92 -14.77 -22.23
C GLY A 504 3.97 -15.63 -23.12
N GLY A 505 3.23 -16.67 -22.68
CA GLY A 505 2.18 -17.40 -23.49
C GLY A 505 0.64 -17.05 -23.43
N ASN A 506 -0.06 -16.85 -24.57
CA ASN A 506 -1.38 -16.18 -24.74
C ASN A 506 -2.62 -16.98 -24.29
N ASN A 507 -3.71 -16.28 -23.96
CA ASN A 507 -5.03 -16.84 -23.66
C ASN A 507 -5.06 -17.82 -22.47
N ILE A 508 -4.43 -17.46 -21.35
CA ILE A 508 -4.40 -18.28 -20.15
C ILE A 508 -5.55 -17.93 -19.21
N THR A 509 -6.18 -18.94 -18.62
CA THR A 509 -7.17 -18.72 -17.55
C THR A 509 -6.73 -19.41 -16.26
N TYR A 510 -6.46 -18.62 -15.24
CA TYR A 510 -6.32 -19.08 -13.85
C TYR A 510 -7.65 -18.87 -13.15
N GLN A 511 -8.30 -19.96 -12.72
CA GLN A 511 -9.62 -19.87 -12.13
C GLN A 511 -9.84 -20.79 -10.94
N ASN A 512 -10.67 -20.34 -9.99
CA ASN A 512 -11.02 -21.14 -8.82
C ASN A 512 -9.80 -21.62 -8.01
N CYS A 513 -8.64 -20.94 -8.12
CA CYS A 513 -7.41 -21.36 -7.46
C CYS A 513 -7.25 -20.69 -6.09
N GLU A 514 -6.44 -21.32 -5.24
CA GLU A 514 -5.86 -20.69 -4.05
C GLU A 514 -4.37 -20.45 -4.31
N VAL A 515 -3.90 -19.23 -4.08
CA VAL A 515 -2.50 -18.83 -4.32
C VAL A 515 -2.01 -18.08 -3.09
N ALA A 516 -1.00 -18.61 -2.39
CA ALA A 516 -0.60 -17.97 -1.14
C ALA A 516 0.85 -18.15 -0.72
N TRP A 517 1.33 -17.26 0.14
CA TRP A 517 2.70 -17.32 0.69
C TRP A 517 3.73 -17.41 -0.42
N ILE A 518 3.69 -16.43 -1.32
CA ILE A 518 4.53 -16.34 -2.51
C ILE A 518 5.48 -15.14 -2.38
N GLY A 519 6.71 -15.30 -2.85
CA GLY A 519 7.67 -14.21 -3.02
C GLY A 519 8.68 -14.03 -1.89
N GLY A 520 9.41 -12.91 -1.95
CA GLY A 520 10.46 -12.49 -1.02
C GLY A 520 11.84 -13.05 -1.29
N GLY A 521 12.01 -13.80 -2.39
CA GLY A 521 13.32 -14.23 -2.86
C GLY A 521 14.17 -13.03 -3.29
N SER A 522 15.48 -13.14 -3.13
CA SER A 522 16.42 -12.15 -3.65
C SER A 522 16.39 -12.20 -5.19
N HIS A 523 16.41 -11.03 -5.83
CA HIS A 523 16.38 -10.93 -7.29
C HIS A 523 17.79 -10.77 -7.89
N ILE A 524 18.64 -9.92 -7.31
CA ILE A 524 20.01 -9.61 -7.76
C ILE A 524 20.98 -9.59 -6.57
N ILE A 525 22.17 -10.15 -6.78
CA ILE A 525 23.32 -10.06 -5.87
C ILE A 525 24.13 -8.82 -6.24
N GLY A 526 24.51 -8.00 -5.25
CA GLY A 526 25.40 -6.85 -5.45
C GLY A 526 24.76 -5.70 -6.25
N ALA A 527 23.44 -5.54 -6.19
CA ALA A 527 22.74 -4.44 -6.85
C ALA A 527 23.27 -3.08 -6.35
N GLY A 528 23.55 -2.17 -7.28
CA GLY A 528 24.22 -0.90 -6.99
C GLY A 528 25.76 -0.94 -7.12
N ALA A 529 26.35 -2.09 -7.42
CA ALA A 529 27.73 -2.18 -7.87
C ALA A 529 27.88 -1.74 -9.34
N ALA A 530 29.02 -1.13 -9.68
CA ALA A 530 29.32 -0.75 -11.07
C ALA A 530 29.32 -1.99 -11.99
N SER A 531 28.66 -1.87 -13.14
CA SER A 531 28.52 -2.92 -14.16
C SER A 531 28.45 -2.31 -15.55
N ASP A 532 28.99 -3.01 -16.54
CA ASP A 532 28.88 -2.66 -17.97
C ASP A 532 27.47 -2.96 -18.53
N GLU A 533 26.65 -3.72 -17.81
CA GLU A 533 25.26 -4.01 -18.14
C GLU A 533 24.32 -3.00 -17.45
N PRO A 534 23.68 -2.07 -18.18
CA PRO A 534 22.97 -0.91 -17.60
C PRO A 534 21.83 -1.27 -16.64
N TRP A 535 21.09 -2.36 -16.89
CA TRP A 535 19.98 -2.78 -16.01
C TRP A 535 20.49 -3.38 -14.69
N LEU A 536 21.73 -3.89 -14.64
CA LEU A 536 22.37 -4.38 -13.43
C LEU A 536 23.05 -3.27 -12.61
N SER A 537 23.44 -2.16 -13.26
CA SER A 537 23.99 -0.95 -12.65
C SER A 537 22.99 0.21 -12.50
N ALA A 538 21.70 -0.04 -12.76
CA ALA A 538 20.64 0.97 -12.75
C ALA A 538 20.44 1.69 -11.41
N TYR A 539 21.09 1.21 -10.35
CA TYR A 539 20.93 1.72 -8.99
C TYR A 539 22.20 2.44 -8.55
N SER A 540 22.07 3.68 -8.11
CA SER A 540 23.22 4.50 -7.66
C SER A 540 23.72 4.13 -6.27
N GLU A 541 22.97 3.32 -5.51
CA GLU A 541 23.25 2.97 -4.12
C GLU A 541 23.07 1.46 -3.87
N PRO A 542 23.85 0.84 -2.95
CA PRO A 542 23.67 -0.55 -2.56
C PRO A 542 22.28 -0.86 -1.98
N PHE A 543 21.65 -1.94 -2.44
CA PHE A 543 20.42 -2.49 -1.85
C PHE A 543 20.21 -3.97 -2.26
N VAL A 544 19.16 -4.61 -1.74
CA VAL A 544 18.80 -6.00 -2.09
C VAL A 544 17.41 -6.04 -2.74
N PRO A 545 17.31 -6.12 -4.07
CA PRO A 545 16.03 -6.27 -4.75
C PRO A 545 15.44 -7.64 -4.45
N THR A 546 14.14 -7.69 -4.27
CA THR A 546 13.37 -8.90 -3.98
C THR A 546 12.16 -8.97 -4.88
N SER A 547 11.61 -10.14 -5.13
CA SER A 547 10.50 -10.28 -6.08
C SER A 547 9.46 -11.29 -5.60
N GLY A 548 8.31 -11.31 -6.27
CA GLY A 548 7.41 -12.45 -6.25
C GLY A 548 5.94 -12.11 -6.19
N GLU A 549 5.23 -12.53 -7.23
CA GLU A 549 3.83 -12.24 -7.49
C GLU A 549 2.98 -13.49 -7.30
N GLY A 550 1.77 -13.31 -6.76
CA GLY A 550 0.82 -14.42 -6.62
C GLY A 550 0.45 -15.00 -7.99
N ILE A 551 -0.24 -14.20 -8.79
CA ILE A 551 -0.63 -14.53 -10.18
C ILE A 551 -0.07 -13.46 -11.10
N ARG A 552 0.81 -13.84 -12.02
CA ARG A 552 1.36 -12.94 -13.03
C ARG A 552 0.65 -13.11 -14.38
N LEU A 553 0.14 -12.02 -14.93
CA LEU A 553 -0.57 -11.93 -16.20
C LEU A 553 0.26 -11.14 -17.22
N GLU A 554 1.07 -11.83 -18.02
CA GLU A 554 1.83 -11.21 -19.11
C GLU A 554 1.19 -11.44 -20.49
N GLY A 555 1.60 -10.73 -21.54
CA GLY A 555 1.12 -10.93 -22.93
C GLY A 555 -0.39 -10.66 -23.14
N ASN A 556 -1.18 -11.50 -23.84
CA ASN A 556 -2.55 -11.13 -24.22
C ASN A 556 -3.65 -12.10 -23.77
N ASN A 557 -4.82 -11.50 -23.46
CA ASN A 557 -6.09 -12.15 -23.15
C ASN A 557 -6.04 -13.14 -21.99
N ASN A 558 -5.17 -12.90 -21.01
CA ASN A 558 -5.12 -13.74 -19.82
C ASN A 558 -6.15 -13.31 -18.78
N LYS A 559 -6.50 -14.26 -17.92
CA LYS A 559 -7.58 -14.08 -16.96
C LYS A 559 -7.22 -14.67 -15.60
N ALA A 560 -7.51 -13.93 -14.55
CA ALA A 560 -7.59 -14.41 -13.18
C ALA A 560 -9.05 -14.28 -12.71
N ILE A 561 -9.76 -15.40 -12.59
CA ILE A 561 -11.20 -15.44 -12.32
C ILE A 561 -11.50 -16.23 -11.05
N ASN A 562 -12.21 -15.63 -10.10
CA ASN A 562 -12.70 -16.34 -8.91
C ASN A 562 -11.59 -17.06 -8.12
N ASN A 563 -10.42 -16.43 -7.97
CA ASN A 563 -9.30 -16.95 -7.20
C ASN A 563 -9.25 -16.33 -5.80
N TYR A 564 -8.68 -17.08 -4.86
CA TYR A 564 -8.34 -16.61 -3.53
C TYR A 564 -6.82 -16.46 -3.44
N VAL A 565 -6.34 -15.21 -3.44
CA VAL A 565 -4.92 -14.87 -3.48
C VAL A 565 -4.55 -14.16 -2.18
N HIS A 566 -3.55 -14.64 -1.45
CA HIS A 566 -3.21 -14.00 -0.18
C HIS A 566 -1.78 -14.15 0.28
N ASP A 567 -1.33 -13.18 1.09
CA ASP A 567 0.00 -13.21 1.72
C ASP A 567 1.13 -13.34 0.67
N CYS A 568 1.02 -12.62 -0.45
CA CYS A 568 2.04 -12.54 -1.51
C CYS A 568 2.94 -11.31 -1.34
N PHE A 569 4.19 -11.41 -1.78
CA PHE A 569 5.19 -10.35 -1.67
C PHE A 569 4.82 -9.13 -2.51
N ASP A 570 4.95 -9.13 -3.83
CA ASP A 570 4.76 -7.95 -4.69
C ASP A 570 3.26 -7.68 -4.97
N GLY A 571 2.76 -7.99 -6.17
CA GLY A 571 1.33 -8.03 -6.45
C GLY A 571 0.67 -9.35 -6.09
N GLY A 572 -0.54 -9.29 -5.53
CA GLY A 572 -1.42 -10.47 -5.46
C GLY A 572 -1.73 -10.96 -6.86
N ILE A 573 -2.32 -10.08 -7.68
CA ILE A 573 -2.50 -10.32 -9.12
C ILE A 573 -1.81 -9.18 -9.87
N THR A 574 -0.86 -9.54 -10.72
CA THR A 574 -0.01 -8.58 -11.42
C THR A 574 -0.20 -8.65 -12.91
N VAL A 575 -0.31 -7.49 -13.57
CA VAL A 575 -0.19 -7.33 -15.01
C VAL A 575 1.09 -6.54 -15.27
N GLU A 576 2.14 -7.23 -15.66
CA GLU A 576 3.45 -6.64 -15.90
C GLU A 576 4.16 -7.35 -17.06
N PHE A 577 5.30 -6.78 -17.49
CA PHE A 577 6.24 -7.46 -18.38
C PHE A 577 7.66 -6.98 -18.06
N ASP A 578 8.60 -7.93 -18.00
CA ASP A 578 10.00 -7.68 -17.61
C ASP A 578 10.92 -7.40 -18.82
N TYR A 579 10.43 -7.56 -20.06
CA TYR A 579 11.28 -7.58 -21.26
C TYR A 579 11.31 -6.25 -22.04
N PHE A 580 12.53 -5.81 -22.34
CA PHE A 580 12.93 -4.63 -23.12
C PHE A 580 12.58 -4.68 -24.63
N ASP A 581 11.77 -5.64 -25.08
CA ASP A 581 11.40 -5.75 -26.49
C ASP A 581 10.11 -4.97 -26.78
N THR A 582 10.23 -3.99 -27.68
CA THR A 582 9.17 -3.07 -28.10
C THR A 582 7.91 -3.74 -28.66
N ALA A 583 7.97 -5.04 -29.03
CA ALA A 583 6.84 -5.80 -29.55
C ALA A 583 5.83 -6.33 -28.50
N TRP A 584 6.17 -6.29 -27.21
CA TRP A 584 5.31 -6.85 -26.15
C TRP A 584 4.29 -5.83 -25.63
N ASN A 585 3.04 -6.30 -25.50
CA ASN A 585 1.88 -5.55 -25.03
C ASN A 585 1.01 -6.44 -24.12
N CYS A 586 0.33 -5.82 -23.17
CA CYS A 586 -0.68 -6.43 -22.31
C CYS A 586 -2.08 -6.03 -22.75
N ASN A 587 -2.71 -6.84 -23.61
CA ASN A 587 -4.06 -6.56 -24.13
C ASN A 587 -5.11 -7.52 -23.59
N GLY A 588 -6.30 -7.00 -23.25
CA GLY A 588 -7.50 -7.81 -22.98
C GLY A 588 -7.44 -8.60 -21.67
N MET A 589 -6.75 -8.09 -20.64
CA MET A 589 -6.64 -8.79 -19.36
C MET A 589 -7.94 -8.73 -18.56
N THR A 590 -8.25 -9.81 -17.85
CA THR A 590 -9.44 -9.90 -16.98
C THR A 590 -9.04 -10.33 -15.57
N ILE A 591 -9.38 -9.51 -14.58
CA ILE A 591 -9.22 -9.81 -13.15
C ILE A 591 -10.62 -9.69 -12.54
N ASP A 592 -11.31 -10.82 -12.44
CA ASP A 592 -12.75 -10.86 -12.16
C ASP A 592 -13.11 -11.75 -10.97
N GLY A 593 -13.89 -11.21 -10.02
CA GLY A 593 -14.49 -12.01 -8.96
C GLY A 593 -13.50 -12.61 -7.94
N ASN A 594 -12.27 -12.10 -7.84
CA ASN A 594 -11.27 -12.65 -6.93
C ASN A 594 -11.45 -12.13 -5.49
N LEU A 595 -10.93 -12.88 -4.52
CA LEU A 595 -10.61 -12.37 -3.18
C LEU A 595 -9.09 -12.26 -3.06
N ILE A 596 -8.59 -11.05 -2.84
CA ILE A 596 -7.17 -10.75 -2.73
C ILE A 596 -6.93 -10.13 -1.36
N GLU A 597 -6.10 -10.75 -0.51
CA GLU A 597 -5.88 -10.22 0.84
C GLU A 597 -4.45 -10.32 1.36
N ARG A 598 -4.01 -9.30 2.10
CA ARG A 598 -2.68 -9.27 2.75
C ARG A 598 -1.49 -9.43 1.77
N CYS A 599 -1.64 -9.09 0.50
CA CYS A 599 -0.51 -8.90 -0.42
C CYS A 599 0.06 -7.47 -0.25
N VAL A 600 1.28 -7.18 -0.72
CA VAL A 600 1.78 -5.79 -0.67
C VAL A 600 0.92 -4.91 -1.57
N SER A 601 0.82 -5.24 -2.85
CA SER A 601 -0.22 -4.71 -3.72
C SER A 601 -1.33 -5.74 -3.91
N GLY A 602 -2.58 -5.30 -3.90
CA GLY A 602 -3.71 -6.17 -4.23
C GLY A 602 -3.66 -6.56 -5.71
N VAL A 603 -3.90 -5.56 -6.56
CA VAL A 603 -3.69 -5.66 -8.01
C VAL A 603 -2.60 -4.67 -8.42
N LEU A 604 -1.58 -5.16 -9.12
CA LEU A 604 -0.53 -4.34 -9.69
C LEU A 604 -0.65 -4.35 -11.22
N VAL A 605 -0.64 -3.17 -11.83
CA VAL A 605 -0.48 -2.98 -13.28
C VAL A 605 0.71 -2.06 -13.45
N GLY A 606 1.81 -2.55 -14.01
CA GLY A 606 3.06 -1.79 -14.05
C GLY A 606 3.94 -2.18 -15.22
N GLU A 607 4.75 -1.23 -15.68
CA GLU A 607 5.89 -1.49 -16.54
C GLU A 607 7.17 -1.03 -15.84
N HIS A 608 8.27 -1.74 -16.03
CA HIS A 608 9.57 -1.38 -15.46
C HIS A 608 10.36 -0.37 -16.32
N TYR A 609 9.80 0.07 -17.44
CA TYR A 609 10.48 1.00 -18.35
C TYR A 609 9.95 2.41 -18.14
N GLU A 610 10.81 3.31 -17.69
CA GLU A 610 10.47 4.72 -17.61
C GLU A 610 10.28 5.27 -19.03
N ASP A 611 9.21 6.02 -19.27
CA ASP A 611 8.89 6.77 -20.50
C ASP A 611 10.01 7.76 -20.94
N THR A 612 11.15 7.79 -20.25
CA THR A 612 12.28 8.70 -20.43
C THR A 612 13.33 8.19 -21.43
N GLU A 613 13.36 6.90 -21.77
CA GLU A 613 14.29 6.39 -22.78
C GLU A 613 13.82 6.69 -24.23
N ALA A 614 14.76 7.11 -25.08
CA ALA A 614 14.52 7.56 -26.44
C ALA A 614 13.90 6.46 -27.33
N GLY A 615 12.61 6.59 -27.64
CA GLY A 615 11.89 5.72 -28.60
C GLY A 615 10.66 4.99 -28.06
N ASN A 616 10.35 5.09 -26.76
CA ASN A 616 9.16 4.48 -26.16
C ASN A 616 8.05 5.47 -25.75
N ALA A 617 8.35 6.77 -25.66
CA ALA A 617 7.33 7.79 -25.46
C ALA A 617 6.22 7.71 -26.53
N GLY A 618 4.98 7.48 -26.09
CA GLY A 618 3.79 7.44 -26.95
C GLY A 618 3.25 6.05 -27.29
N LYS A 619 3.93 4.96 -26.90
CA LYS A 619 3.51 3.59 -27.28
C LYS A 619 2.48 3.02 -26.30
N ILE A 620 1.30 2.64 -26.79
CA ILE A 620 0.29 1.96 -25.97
C ILE A 620 0.79 0.56 -25.60
N LYS A 621 1.07 0.33 -24.32
CA LYS A 621 1.55 -0.96 -23.80
C LYS A 621 0.48 -1.79 -23.12
N PHE A 622 -0.59 -1.15 -22.69
CA PHE A 622 -1.72 -1.79 -22.04
C PHE A 622 -3.00 -1.35 -22.74
N SER A 623 -3.93 -2.29 -22.91
CA SER A 623 -5.22 -1.99 -23.53
C SER A 623 -6.27 -2.99 -23.04
N GLY A 624 -7.40 -2.50 -22.55
CA GLY A 624 -8.51 -3.36 -22.13
C GLY A 624 -8.18 -4.21 -20.90
N ILE A 625 -7.55 -3.59 -19.90
CA ILE A 625 -7.34 -4.21 -18.58
C ILE A 625 -8.61 -4.05 -17.74
N ASN A 626 -9.30 -5.13 -17.42
CA ASN A 626 -10.57 -5.10 -16.69
C ASN A 626 -10.39 -5.70 -15.29
N ILE A 627 -10.70 -4.92 -14.26
CA ILE A 627 -10.63 -5.27 -12.85
C ILE A 627 -12.06 -5.15 -12.29
N THR A 628 -12.75 -6.28 -12.15
CA THR A 628 -14.20 -6.35 -11.90
C THR A 628 -14.57 -7.25 -10.73
N ASP A 629 -15.52 -6.81 -9.91
CA ASP A 629 -16.17 -7.63 -8.87
C ASP A 629 -15.22 -8.29 -7.84
N ASN A 630 -14.02 -7.72 -7.63
CA ASN A 630 -13.03 -8.24 -6.70
C ASN A 630 -13.21 -7.72 -5.27
N TYR A 631 -12.86 -8.52 -4.27
CA TYR A 631 -12.64 -8.08 -2.89
C TYR A 631 -11.14 -7.94 -2.67
N ILE A 632 -10.66 -6.72 -2.50
CA ILE A 632 -9.25 -6.40 -2.28
C ILE A 632 -9.09 -5.85 -0.87
N MET A 633 -8.51 -6.66 0.00
CA MET A 633 -8.61 -6.51 1.44
C MET A 633 -7.22 -6.42 2.07
N TYR A 634 -6.99 -5.45 2.95
CA TYR A 634 -5.78 -5.43 3.80
C TYR A 634 -4.46 -5.41 3.01
N SER A 635 -4.39 -4.70 1.88
CA SER A 635 -3.15 -4.53 1.14
C SER A 635 -2.07 -3.87 2.00
N GLY A 636 -0.87 -4.42 2.00
CA GLY A 636 0.24 -4.02 2.86
C GLY A 636 0.15 -4.49 4.32
N TYR A 637 -0.77 -5.39 4.67
CA TYR A 637 -0.87 -5.96 6.02
C TYR A 637 -0.32 -7.40 6.14
N GLY A 638 0.24 -7.95 5.06
CA GLY A 638 0.88 -9.26 5.06
C GLY A 638 2.27 -9.30 5.68
N TRP A 639 2.86 -10.49 5.68
CA TRP A 639 4.18 -10.78 6.27
C TRP A 639 5.30 -9.92 5.68
N SER A 640 5.26 -9.68 4.37
CA SER A 640 6.22 -8.90 3.58
C SER A 640 6.20 -7.41 3.90
N SER A 641 5.13 -6.92 4.52
CA SER A 641 4.97 -5.54 4.98
C SER A 641 5.23 -5.34 6.47
N SER A 642 5.77 -6.36 7.15
CA SER A 642 6.20 -6.25 8.55
C SER A 642 7.24 -5.13 8.71
N LYS A 643 7.16 -4.38 9.82
CA LYS A 643 8.17 -3.36 10.18
C LYS A 643 9.59 -3.93 10.39
N HIS A 644 9.71 -5.26 10.42
CA HIS A 644 10.96 -6.00 10.60
C HIS A 644 11.45 -6.65 9.30
N TYR A 645 10.72 -6.49 8.19
CA TYR A 645 11.08 -6.95 6.86
C TYR A 645 11.55 -5.73 6.06
N ASN A 646 12.86 -5.61 5.85
CA ASN A 646 13.48 -4.45 5.21
C ASN A 646 14.04 -4.84 3.84
N THR A 647 13.40 -4.37 2.78
CA THR A 647 13.83 -4.50 1.38
C THR A 647 13.54 -3.18 0.65
N TRP A 648 13.45 -3.20 -0.69
CA TRP A 648 13.12 -2.03 -1.51
C TRP A 648 11.69 -1.48 -1.28
N ILE A 649 10.79 -2.27 -0.70
CA ILE A 649 9.46 -1.83 -0.26
C ILE A 649 9.61 -0.67 0.72
N ASP A 650 9.02 0.47 0.36
CA ASP A 650 8.90 1.62 1.26
C ASP A 650 7.46 2.16 1.31
N LYS A 651 7.27 3.27 2.02
CA LYS A 651 5.95 3.90 2.20
C LYS A 651 5.41 4.56 0.93
N MET A 652 6.23 4.79 -0.09
CA MET A 652 5.87 5.45 -1.34
C MET A 652 5.52 4.46 -2.44
N TYR A 653 6.10 3.25 -2.43
CA TYR A 653 5.97 2.30 -3.54
C TYR A 653 4.92 1.20 -3.30
N ASP A 654 4.57 0.87 -2.05
CA ASP A 654 3.95 -0.42 -1.79
C ASP A 654 3.02 -0.51 -0.58
N GLY A 655 1.90 -1.24 -0.74
CA GLY A 655 0.79 -1.27 0.22
C GLY A 655 -0.54 -0.77 -0.32
N ASN A 656 -0.74 -0.82 -1.65
CA ASN A 656 -1.93 -0.31 -2.32
C ASN A 656 -2.96 -1.39 -2.65
N ALA A 657 -4.25 -1.04 -2.68
CA ALA A 657 -5.25 -2.01 -3.15
C ALA A 657 -5.19 -2.20 -4.67
N ILE A 658 -5.15 -1.10 -5.43
CA ILE A 658 -4.91 -1.12 -6.88
C ILE A 658 -3.77 -0.15 -7.20
N THR A 659 -2.69 -0.67 -7.77
CA THR A 659 -1.56 0.11 -8.26
C THR A 659 -1.56 0.12 -9.79
N TRP A 660 -1.58 1.30 -10.38
CA TRP A 660 -1.11 1.55 -11.74
C TRP A 660 0.25 2.25 -11.62
N TRP A 661 1.31 1.47 -11.66
CA TRP A 661 2.63 1.82 -11.16
C TRP A 661 3.38 2.73 -12.12
N GLU A 662 3.28 4.05 -11.91
CA GLU A 662 4.01 5.17 -12.57
C GLU A 662 4.10 5.14 -14.13
N GLY A 663 3.41 4.19 -14.74
CA GLY A 663 3.30 3.81 -16.14
C GLY A 663 2.27 2.68 -16.20
N PRO A 664 1.65 2.41 -17.35
CA PRO A 664 1.88 3.04 -18.63
C PRO A 664 1.24 4.43 -18.72
N LEU A 665 2.01 5.46 -19.09
CA LEU A 665 1.40 6.74 -19.47
C LEU A 665 0.50 6.61 -20.69
N TRP A 666 0.71 5.54 -21.47
CA TRP A 666 0.02 5.20 -22.70
C TRP A 666 -0.76 3.90 -22.53
N ASN A 667 -1.97 4.04 -22.01
CA ASN A 667 -2.97 2.97 -21.97
C ASN A 667 -4.16 3.38 -22.85
N ASN A 668 -4.73 2.45 -23.60
CA ASN A 668 -5.97 2.67 -24.36
C ASN A 668 -7.19 2.08 -23.65
N GLY A 669 -7.29 2.34 -22.36
CA GLY A 669 -8.45 2.02 -21.55
C GLY A 669 -8.29 0.80 -20.65
N GLY A 670 -9.12 0.79 -19.62
CA GLY A 670 -9.28 -0.25 -18.64
C GLY A 670 -10.44 0.12 -17.73
N THR A 671 -11.07 -0.89 -17.14
CA THR A 671 -12.21 -0.68 -16.25
C THR A 671 -11.85 -1.14 -14.85
N VAL A 672 -12.23 -0.34 -13.86
CA VAL A 672 -12.16 -0.70 -12.45
C VAL A 672 -13.58 -0.56 -11.93
N SER A 673 -14.32 -1.66 -11.84
CA SER A 673 -15.74 -1.58 -11.48
C SER A 673 -16.22 -2.66 -10.51
N ASN A 674 -17.17 -2.26 -9.66
CA ASN A 674 -17.82 -3.12 -8.66
C ASN A 674 -16.85 -3.82 -7.69
N ASN A 675 -15.62 -3.31 -7.54
CA ASN A 675 -14.66 -3.86 -6.59
C ASN A 675 -14.95 -3.33 -5.18
N VAL A 676 -14.57 -4.11 -4.17
CA VAL A 676 -14.50 -3.68 -2.78
C VAL A 676 -13.05 -3.45 -2.41
N LEU A 677 -12.67 -2.19 -2.15
CA LEU A 677 -11.34 -1.80 -1.71
C LEU A 677 -11.39 -1.49 -0.22
N TYR A 678 -10.85 -2.39 0.60
CA TYR A 678 -10.96 -2.34 2.04
C TYR A 678 -9.59 -2.33 2.71
N LYS A 679 -9.26 -1.18 3.31
CA LYS A 679 -8.03 -0.90 4.07
C LYS A 679 -6.75 -1.24 3.30
N ALA A 680 -6.09 -0.21 2.82
CA ALA A 680 -4.75 -0.30 2.27
C ALA A 680 -3.79 0.46 3.18
N LYS A 681 -2.62 -0.12 3.47
CA LYS A 681 -1.61 0.51 4.34
C LYS A 681 -1.11 1.84 3.76
N TYR A 682 -1.05 1.95 2.43
CA TYR A 682 -0.74 3.19 1.74
C TYR A 682 -1.98 3.83 1.10
N SER A 683 -2.37 3.42 -0.11
CA SER A 683 -3.52 3.99 -0.82
C SER A 683 -4.51 2.94 -1.35
N LEU A 684 -5.81 3.27 -1.43
CA LEU A 684 -6.75 2.37 -2.10
C LEU A 684 -6.48 2.31 -3.61
N VAL A 685 -6.16 3.45 -4.22
CA VAL A 685 -5.87 3.54 -5.65
C VAL A 685 -4.65 4.43 -5.88
N GLN A 686 -3.67 3.92 -6.62
CA GLN A 686 -2.55 4.68 -7.14
C GLN A 686 -2.57 4.66 -8.67
N PHE A 687 -2.41 5.81 -9.33
CA PHE A 687 -2.22 5.88 -10.79
C PHE A 687 -1.50 7.15 -11.24
N GLY A 688 -0.76 7.05 -12.35
CA GLY A 688 -0.07 8.16 -13.00
C GLY A 688 -0.69 8.63 -14.34
N ALA A 689 -1.57 7.82 -14.95
CA ALA A 689 -2.16 8.14 -16.26
C ALA A 689 -3.09 9.37 -16.21
N ILE A 690 -3.11 10.14 -17.31
CA ILE A 690 -3.89 11.39 -17.45
C ILE A 690 -4.86 11.36 -18.64
N GLY A 691 -5.87 12.24 -18.61
CA GLY A 691 -6.84 12.41 -19.70
C GLY A 691 -7.52 11.10 -20.13
N LYS A 692 -7.52 10.82 -21.44
CA LYS A 692 -8.16 9.64 -22.05
C LYS A 692 -7.48 8.30 -21.69
N ASN A 693 -6.27 8.33 -21.15
CA ASN A 693 -5.51 7.12 -20.82
C ASN A 693 -5.82 6.61 -19.40
N ARG A 694 -6.68 7.33 -18.66
CA ARG A 694 -7.08 6.97 -17.29
C ARG A 694 -8.01 5.75 -17.28
N PRO A 695 -7.86 4.84 -16.30
CA PRO A 695 -8.86 3.82 -16.05
C PRO A 695 -10.22 4.45 -15.72
N VAL A 696 -11.30 3.79 -16.15
CA VAL A 696 -12.67 4.21 -15.85
C VAL A 696 -13.15 3.50 -14.59
N PHE A 697 -13.47 4.28 -13.56
CA PHE A 697 -13.97 3.78 -12.29
C PHE A 697 -15.50 3.83 -12.25
N SER A 698 -16.16 2.75 -11.81
CA SER A 698 -17.61 2.76 -11.60
C SER A 698 -18.08 1.73 -10.56
N GLY A 699 -18.93 2.16 -9.63
CA GLY A 699 -19.64 1.26 -8.70
C GLY A 699 -18.75 0.60 -7.65
N ASN A 700 -17.54 1.09 -7.44
CA ASN A 700 -16.64 0.51 -6.44
C ASN A 700 -17.05 0.92 -5.02
N VAL A 701 -16.66 0.09 -4.05
CA VAL A 701 -16.79 0.38 -2.62
C VAL A 701 -15.42 0.77 -2.07
N TYR A 702 -15.35 1.93 -1.43
CA TYR A 702 -14.11 2.47 -0.85
C TYR A 702 -14.22 2.54 0.67
N ALA A 703 -13.39 1.79 1.38
CA ALA A 703 -13.34 1.73 2.83
C ALA A 703 -11.90 1.85 3.32
N GLN A 704 -11.44 3.08 3.56
CA GLN A 704 -10.08 3.35 4.04
C GLN A 704 -10.04 3.64 5.54
N ASN A 705 -8.88 3.44 6.16
CA ASN A 705 -8.53 3.94 7.49
C ASN A 705 -8.76 5.46 7.61
N ASN A 706 -8.88 5.95 8.84
CA ASN A 706 -9.05 7.38 9.08
C ASN A 706 -7.77 8.10 8.69
N ASN A 707 -7.90 9.20 7.94
CA ASN A 707 -6.80 9.92 7.31
C ASN A 707 -5.91 9.11 6.36
N GLY A 708 -6.22 7.83 6.09
CA GLY A 708 -5.49 7.01 5.12
C GLY A 708 -5.70 7.54 3.70
N VAL A 709 -4.79 7.22 2.78
CA VAL A 709 -4.85 7.71 1.41
C VAL A 709 -5.91 6.93 0.64
N ILE A 710 -6.86 7.63 0.03
CA ILE A 710 -7.87 7.04 -0.85
C ILE A 710 -7.30 6.92 -2.25
N ALA A 711 -6.74 8.02 -2.75
CA ALA A 711 -6.15 8.10 -4.07
C ALA A 711 -4.78 8.76 -3.98
N TYR A 712 -3.79 8.16 -4.63
CA TYR A 712 -2.48 8.77 -4.84
C TYR A 712 -2.28 8.98 -6.34
N ILE A 713 -2.07 10.23 -6.74
CA ILE A 713 -1.91 10.59 -8.16
C ILE A 713 -0.51 11.16 -8.36
N SER A 714 0.26 10.54 -9.26
CA SER A 714 1.62 10.92 -9.62
C SER A 714 1.69 11.15 -11.13
N PRO A 715 1.19 12.28 -11.65
CA PRO A 715 1.25 12.53 -13.09
C PRO A 715 2.70 12.89 -13.47
N THR A 716 3.32 12.08 -14.31
CA THR A 716 4.73 12.27 -14.71
C THR A 716 4.93 13.47 -15.65
N ASN A 717 3.86 14.05 -16.20
CA ASN A 717 3.94 15.09 -17.25
C ASN A 717 3.06 16.34 -17.03
N ASP A 718 2.30 16.45 -15.95
CA ASP A 718 1.50 17.65 -15.64
C ASP A 718 2.04 18.39 -14.42
N ARG A 719 1.93 19.73 -14.44
CA ARG A 719 2.31 20.67 -13.36
C ARG A 719 1.54 20.47 -12.03
N ILE A 720 0.82 19.37 -11.89
CA ILE A 720 0.16 18.94 -10.67
C ILE A 720 1.17 18.05 -9.95
N GLY A 721 1.83 18.58 -8.91
CA GLY A 721 2.75 17.77 -8.10
C GLY A 721 2.09 16.50 -7.57
N LYS A 722 2.90 15.49 -7.21
CA LYS A 722 2.46 14.25 -6.54
C LYS A 722 1.44 14.60 -5.45
N THR A 723 0.19 14.12 -5.58
CA THR A 723 -0.91 14.50 -4.67
C THR A 723 -1.53 13.28 -4.01
N ALA A 724 -1.41 13.21 -2.69
CA ALA A 724 -2.08 12.21 -1.85
C ALA A 724 -3.43 12.75 -1.35
N PHE A 725 -4.52 12.07 -1.67
CA PHE A 725 -5.87 12.45 -1.25
C PHE A 725 -6.33 11.59 -0.07
N LYS A 726 -6.55 12.20 1.09
CA LYS A 726 -6.80 11.51 2.35
C LYS A 726 -8.27 11.35 2.72
N ASN A 727 -8.59 10.28 3.43
CA ASN A 727 -9.89 9.99 4.04
C ASN A 727 -10.11 10.78 5.33
N ILE A 728 -10.24 12.11 5.22
CA ILE A 728 -10.34 13.01 6.38
C ILE A 728 -11.78 13.08 6.91
N ASP A 729 -12.75 13.24 6.02
CA ASP A 729 -14.17 13.25 6.32
C ASP A 729 -14.99 12.70 5.14
N ASN A 730 -16.29 12.48 5.36
CA ASN A 730 -17.20 11.93 4.36
C ASN A 730 -17.32 12.81 3.11
N TYR A 731 -17.33 14.13 3.28
CA TYR A 731 -17.48 15.06 2.16
C TYR A 731 -16.24 15.01 1.26
N LYS A 732 -15.05 15.09 1.85
CA LYS A 732 -13.77 15.00 1.14
C LYS A 732 -13.63 13.68 0.43
N ALA A 733 -13.87 12.57 1.13
CA ALA A 733 -13.77 11.24 0.52
C ALA A 733 -14.68 11.11 -0.71
N LYS A 734 -15.92 11.61 -0.62
CA LYS A 734 -16.86 11.62 -1.76
C LYS A 734 -16.39 12.51 -2.91
N VAL A 735 -15.93 13.73 -2.65
CA VAL A 735 -15.41 14.62 -3.70
C VAL A 735 -14.19 13.99 -4.39
N ILE A 736 -13.25 13.42 -3.63
CA ILE A 736 -12.08 12.72 -4.18
C ILE A 736 -12.53 11.59 -5.12
N ILE A 737 -13.44 10.73 -4.68
CA ILE A 737 -13.85 9.55 -5.46
C ILE A 737 -14.73 9.94 -6.65
N GLN A 738 -15.73 10.79 -6.45
CA GLN A 738 -16.70 11.11 -7.48
C GLN A 738 -16.16 12.11 -8.49
N ASP A 739 -15.42 13.13 -8.04
CA ASP A 739 -14.98 14.22 -8.91
C ASP A 739 -13.56 14.01 -9.42
N TYR A 740 -12.64 13.49 -8.59
CA TYR A 740 -11.26 13.25 -9.02
C TYR A 740 -11.06 11.87 -9.65
N LEU A 741 -11.55 10.78 -9.05
CA LEU A 741 -11.46 9.45 -9.68
C LEU A 741 -12.52 9.27 -10.79
N GLY A 742 -13.65 9.95 -10.69
CA GLY A 742 -14.75 9.86 -11.66
C GLY A 742 -15.78 8.76 -11.38
N ASP A 743 -15.69 8.07 -10.23
CA ASP A 743 -16.64 7.01 -9.86
C ASP A 743 -17.94 7.61 -9.30
N LYS A 744 -18.85 7.99 -10.20
CA LYS A 744 -20.12 8.64 -9.83
C LYS A 744 -21.08 7.73 -9.08
N THR A 745 -20.91 6.42 -9.17
CA THR A 745 -21.80 5.41 -8.55
C THR A 745 -21.15 4.71 -7.35
N ALA A 746 -20.01 5.21 -6.88
CA ALA A 746 -19.28 4.64 -5.75
C ALA A 746 -20.08 4.60 -4.44
N LYS A 747 -19.87 3.55 -3.65
CA LYS A 747 -20.20 3.55 -2.21
C LYS A 747 -18.94 3.94 -1.42
N VAL A 748 -18.96 5.12 -0.81
CA VAL A 748 -17.84 5.60 0.02
C VAL A 748 -18.21 5.42 1.50
N LEU A 749 -17.45 4.58 2.22
CA LEU A 749 -17.61 4.48 3.66
C LEU A 749 -16.83 5.62 4.33
N PRO A 750 -17.48 6.45 5.17
CA PRO A 750 -16.81 7.57 5.83
C PRO A 750 -15.73 7.09 6.81
N PRO A 751 -14.84 7.99 7.25
CA PRO A 751 -14.00 7.75 8.42
C PRO A 751 -14.84 7.31 9.63
N SER A 752 -14.29 6.39 10.41
CA SER A 752 -14.93 5.77 11.58
C SER A 752 -13.92 5.80 12.73
N TRP A 753 -14.09 6.76 13.64
CA TRP A 753 -13.15 7.11 14.71
C TRP A 753 -13.38 6.36 16.00
#